data_AF-A0A226E9Y7-F1
#
_entry.id   AF-A0A226E9Y7-F1
#
_cell.length_a   1.000
_cell.length_b   1.000
_cell.length_c   1.000
_cell.angle_alpha   90.00
_cell.angle_beta   90.00
_cell.angle_gamma   90.00
#
_symmetry.space_group_name_H-M   'P 1'
#
loop_
_entity.id
_entity.type
_entity.pdbx_description
1 polymer ?
#
loop_
_entity_poly.entity_id
_entity_poly.type
_entity_poly.pdbx_seq_one_letter_code
_entity_poly.pdbx_strand_id
1 'polypeptide(L)'
;MGSRLRAPAEFQTKQEILINSHYYDVTNWIPRHPGGKIIKFYTKEGEDASAAFDQFHGRCITKVTKFLKQLPKRDAAMENPTQFSPENQSREGNEVLLNQELSLLKSTFEAEGLFTPSYFRVFLRFMECLFLIIYGIYLTHCTSQFVKWIGLFTTSFGIGRCGWFGHEAGHRSLTGNIKIDKFLHQLTFAMSIGLSPSWWNSQHNRHHAMPQRLKHDVDLETLPLIAFNKKVIKDSKLGGIFKNNFFIRNQAKLFLTVDTFLVVFYWRFFLHPRYVIKKRAYADAVFMSLHHLILTSFLDPVNIFIIHFLTAIYLLGTFTLNHTHLEVTEEEKSWVEYGLEHTVDITSTPLTDWWMGYLNFQIEHHLFPQMPQYNNHLIRDRVAALAKKYDLPYQTLGFWEAWGKVFRNLEEVGNHVASGGGSLAWVFPNFETSYVEWDYTLNPTMEPFTFERDYTNLSFSRKWWWENSYLVVQIAVTYIIGIFGLAWWMKNRKPYNLRKELFVWNLLLAVFSAVGWSRVFSEFLDVISGPNGFHRSVCVRDTLNISSGFWLVVAHWSKLAEFVDTIFIVLRKRPLTFLHVYHHAVTYVLCVSSFVQGEPINRYYGSINFLVHTAMYTYFALSAIDYKPPRRLAMCLTAMQVFQFAFIMGVHFYAIGVKLSGQLCAISNESSSVTLMVSISYFVLFSHFFYRNYLRPNLKSNELKT
;
A
#
# COMPACT_ATOMS: atom_id res chain seq x y z
N MET A 1 -11.19 47.70 -12.89
CA MET A 1 -12.59 47.28 -13.05
C MET A 1 -12.63 46.05 -13.92
N GLY A 2 -12.96 44.90 -13.35
CA GLY A 2 -13.03 43.61 -14.05
C GLY A 2 -14.00 42.73 -13.30
N SER A 3 -15.29 43.03 -13.45
CA SER A 3 -16.40 42.29 -12.84
C SER A 3 -16.43 40.87 -13.43
N ARG A 4 -15.93 39.89 -12.68
CA ARG A 4 -16.30 38.49 -12.91
C ARG A 4 -17.78 38.36 -12.58
N LEU A 5 -18.60 38.31 -13.62
CA LEU A 5 -20.00 37.90 -13.54
C LEU A 5 -20.05 36.55 -12.81
N ARG A 6 -20.66 36.54 -11.63
CA ARG A 6 -21.04 35.31 -10.93
C ARG A 6 -22.08 34.62 -11.81
N ALA A 7 -21.87 33.33 -12.05
CA ALA A 7 -22.91 32.46 -12.58
C ALA A 7 -24.18 32.57 -11.70
N PRO A 8 -25.39 32.38 -12.27
CA PRO A 8 -26.63 32.41 -11.50
C PRO A 8 -26.54 31.41 -10.35
N ALA A 9 -27.04 31.79 -9.18
CA ALA A 9 -27.17 30.87 -8.05
C ALA A 9 -28.08 29.71 -8.48
N GLU A 10 -27.50 28.54 -8.73
CA GLU A 10 -28.25 27.29 -8.66
C GLU A 10 -29.04 27.30 -7.35
N PHE A 11 -30.34 27.02 -7.41
CA PHE A 11 -31.16 26.80 -6.22
C PHE A 11 -30.47 25.73 -5.38
N GLN A 12 -29.75 26.17 -4.34
CA GLN A 12 -29.05 25.26 -3.47
C GLN A 12 -30.12 24.53 -2.68
N THR A 13 -30.30 23.24 -2.96
CA THR A 13 -31.29 22.40 -2.27
C THR A 13 -31.08 22.55 -0.77
N LYS A 14 -32.15 22.92 -0.05
CA LYS A 14 -32.09 23.10 1.41
C LYS A 14 -31.59 21.79 2.03
N GLN A 15 -30.63 21.88 2.96
CA GLN A 15 -30.08 20.74 3.68
C GLN A 15 -30.44 20.89 5.14
N GLU A 16 -31.27 19.99 5.64
CA GLU A 16 -31.74 19.99 7.02
C GLU A 16 -31.23 18.75 7.76
N ILE A 17 -31.05 18.84 9.07
CA ILE A 17 -30.76 17.68 9.95
C ILE A 17 -31.77 17.62 11.09
N LEU A 18 -32.21 16.42 11.45
CA LEU A 18 -33.10 16.20 12.60
C LEU A 18 -32.28 16.09 13.89
N ILE A 19 -32.57 16.95 14.87
CA ILE A 19 -32.02 16.86 16.23
C ILE A 19 -33.14 17.18 17.23
N ASN A 20 -33.41 16.27 18.16
CA ASN A 20 -34.38 16.43 19.25
C ASN A 20 -35.73 17.00 18.75
N SER A 21 -36.33 16.32 17.78
CA SER A 21 -37.64 16.64 17.17
C SER A 21 -37.72 17.94 16.37
N HIS A 22 -36.58 18.55 16.03
CA HIS A 22 -36.53 19.74 15.18
C HIS A 22 -35.61 19.52 13.98
N TYR A 23 -36.05 19.97 12.81
CA TYR A 23 -35.20 20.08 11.63
C TYR A 23 -34.45 21.41 11.65
N TYR A 24 -33.12 21.37 11.59
CA TYR A 24 -32.25 22.53 11.53
C TYR A 24 -31.67 22.71 10.14
N ASP A 25 -31.82 23.90 9.55
CA ASP A 25 -31.18 24.25 8.28
C ASP A 25 -29.68 24.44 8.46
N VAL A 26 -28.91 23.52 7.89
CA VAL A 26 -27.44 23.51 7.95
C VAL A 26 -26.78 23.86 6.63
N THR A 27 -27.55 24.28 5.61
CA THR A 27 -27.06 24.53 4.24
C THR A 27 -25.82 25.44 4.22
N ASN A 28 -25.90 26.55 4.96
CA ASN A 28 -24.82 27.54 5.08
C ASN A 28 -23.75 27.17 6.11
N TRP A 29 -24.01 26.16 6.94
CA TRP A 29 -23.12 25.73 8.02
C TRP A 29 -22.19 24.59 7.59
N ILE A 30 -22.63 23.71 6.69
CA ILE A 30 -21.86 22.58 6.17
C ILE A 30 -20.39 22.94 5.80
N PRO A 31 -20.09 24.03 5.08
CA PRO A 31 -18.72 24.36 4.70
C PRO A 31 -17.84 24.81 5.87
N ARG A 32 -18.45 25.22 6.99
CA ARG A 32 -17.80 25.77 8.19
C ARG A 32 -17.77 24.78 9.35
N HIS A 33 -18.49 23.68 9.25
CA HIS A 33 -18.58 22.68 10.30
C HIS A 33 -17.19 22.11 10.64
N PRO A 34 -16.73 22.15 11.92
CA PRO A 34 -15.39 21.67 12.30
C PRO A 34 -15.14 20.19 12.02
N GLY A 35 -16.18 19.35 12.08
CA GLY A 35 -16.13 17.93 11.71
C GLY A 35 -16.11 17.67 10.19
N GLY A 36 -16.06 18.73 9.38
CA GLY A 36 -16.07 18.64 7.92
C GLY A 36 -17.39 18.10 7.39
N LYS A 37 -17.30 17.24 6.36
CA LYS A 37 -18.46 16.74 5.61
C LYS A 37 -19.31 15.68 6.33
N ILE A 38 -18.95 15.24 7.55
CA ILE A 38 -19.74 14.27 8.34
C ILE A 38 -21.17 14.74 8.53
N ILE A 39 -21.39 16.05 8.71
CA ILE A 39 -22.73 16.61 8.87
C ILE A 39 -23.68 16.28 7.69
N LYS A 40 -23.14 16.05 6.48
CA LYS A 40 -23.92 15.68 5.30
C LYS A 40 -24.46 14.26 5.33
N PHE A 41 -23.97 13.45 6.26
CA PHE A 41 -24.42 12.08 6.40
C PHE A 41 -25.89 12.12 6.84
N TYR A 42 -26.20 12.97 7.82
CA TYR A 42 -27.53 13.17 8.39
C TYR A 42 -28.43 14.18 7.64
N THR A 43 -28.08 14.59 6.42
CA THR A 43 -28.90 15.59 5.65
C THR A 43 -29.93 14.96 4.73
N LYS A 44 -29.99 13.64 4.67
CA LYS A 44 -31.04 12.93 3.92
C LYS A 44 -32.32 12.86 4.74
N GLU A 45 -33.46 12.85 4.05
CA GLU A 45 -34.77 12.69 4.68
C GLU A 45 -34.82 11.35 5.44
N GLY A 46 -35.09 11.39 6.75
CA GLY A 46 -35.22 10.22 7.61
C GLY A 46 -34.05 9.93 8.56
N GLU A 47 -32.89 10.60 8.48
CA GLU A 47 -31.78 10.35 9.41
C GLU A 47 -31.85 11.22 10.68
N ASP A 48 -32.05 10.58 11.84
CA ASP A 48 -31.99 11.25 13.15
C ASP A 48 -30.55 11.41 13.65
N ALA A 49 -30.07 12.66 13.73
CA ALA A 49 -28.74 12.98 14.22
C ALA A 49 -28.66 13.16 15.74
N SER A 50 -29.76 12.99 16.48
CA SER A 50 -29.85 13.33 17.92
C SER A 50 -28.80 12.61 18.75
N ALA A 51 -28.76 11.27 18.68
CA ALA A 51 -27.78 10.48 19.42
C ALA A 51 -26.34 10.80 18.99
N ALA A 52 -26.07 10.87 17.68
CA ALA A 52 -24.75 11.22 17.15
C ALA A 52 -24.28 12.60 17.64
N PHE A 53 -25.19 13.59 17.65
CA PHE A 53 -24.93 14.94 18.11
C PHE A 53 -24.51 14.94 19.58
N ASP A 54 -25.22 14.21 20.44
CA ASP A 54 -24.93 14.12 21.86
C ASP A 54 -23.61 13.41 22.16
N GLN A 55 -23.27 12.36 21.40
CA GLN A 55 -22.03 11.61 21.60
C GLN A 55 -20.80 12.37 21.09
N PHE A 56 -20.87 13.03 19.93
CA PHE A 56 -19.72 13.79 19.41
C PHE A 56 -19.48 15.11 20.16
N HIS A 57 -20.52 15.72 20.72
CA HIS A 57 -20.42 17.07 21.27
C HIS A 57 -20.44 17.16 22.80
N GLY A 58 -20.54 16.05 23.55
CA GLY A 58 -20.65 16.06 25.02
C GLY A 58 -19.66 16.99 25.74
N ARG A 59 -18.34 16.87 25.47
CA ARG A 59 -17.29 17.74 26.07
C ARG A 59 -17.35 19.23 25.66
N CYS A 60 -18.20 19.59 24.70
CA CYS A 60 -18.37 20.97 24.24
C CYS A 60 -19.85 21.38 24.08
N ILE A 61 -20.77 20.66 24.72
CA ILE A 61 -22.21 20.75 24.49
C ILE A 61 -22.72 22.18 24.67
N THR A 62 -22.30 22.86 25.75
CA THR A 62 -22.69 24.25 26.03
C THR A 62 -22.35 25.22 24.90
N LYS A 63 -21.21 25.02 24.22
CA LYS A 63 -20.80 25.86 23.09
C LYS A 63 -21.62 25.53 21.86
N VAL A 64 -21.80 24.25 21.56
CA VAL A 64 -22.47 23.79 20.34
C VAL A 64 -23.96 24.08 20.39
N THR A 65 -24.63 23.88 21.54
CA THR A 65 -26.04 24.23 21.72
C THR A 65 -26.31 25.72 21.49
N LYS A 66 -25.37 26.61 21.85
CA LYS A 66 -25.50 28.06 21.54
C LYS A 66 -25.49 28.33 20.04
N PHE A 67 -24.66 27.62 19.26
CA PHE A 67 -24.66 27.71 17.81
C PHE A 67 -25.92 27.09 17.19
N LEU A 68 -26.35 25.93 17.70
CA LEU A 68 -27.54 25.23 17.22
C LEU A 68 -28.80 26.11 17.32
N LYS A 69 -28.94 26.87 18.43
CA LYS A 69 -30.03 27.84 18.62
C LYS A 69 -30.05 28.99 17.60
N GLN A 70 -28.95 29.26 16.90
CA GLN A 70 -28.86 30.32 15.90
C GLN A 70 -29.25 29.85 14.51
N LEU A 71 -29.35 28.53 14.28
CA LEU A 71 -29.74 27.98 12.99
C LEU A 71 -31.27 28.10 12.81
N PRO A 72 -31.75 28.41 11.59
CA PRO A 72 -33.17 28.32 11.28
C PRO A 72 -33.65 26.89 11.58
N LYS A 73 -34.79 26.76 12.26
CA LYS A 73 -35.37 25.47 12.60
C LYS A 73 -36.88 25.43 12.39
N ARG A 74 -37.42 24.24 12.16
CA ARG A 74 -38.85 23.93 12.12
C ARG A 74 -39.13 22.68 12.97
N ASP A 75 -40.35 22.55 13.47
CA ASP A 75 -40.75 21.37 14.24
C ASP A 75 -40.98 20.18 13.30
N ALA A 76 -40.46 19.00 13.68
CA ALA A 76 -40.65 17.78 12.90
C ALA A 76 -42.12 17.31 12.90
N ALA A 77 -42.88 17.65 13.95
CA ALA A 77 -44.30 17.29 14.07
C ALA A 77 -45.24 18.03 13.09
N MET A 78 -44.75 19.02 12.32
CA MET A 78 -45.54 19.71 11.30
C MET A 78 -45.55 18.98 9.94
N GLU A 79 -44.90 17.82 9.83
CA GLU A 79 -44.95 16.95 8.65
C GLU A 79 -46.18 16.01 8.73
N ASN A 80 -46.90 15.85 7.61
CA ASN A 80 -48.09 15.01 7.54
C ASN A 80 -47.73 13.53 7.79
N PRO A 81 -48.33 12.86 8.79
CA PRO A 81 -48.07 11.43 9.07
C PRO A 81 -48.56 10.48 7.97
N THR A 82 -49.23 10.98 6.93
CA THR A 82 -49.84 10.20 5.84
C THR A 82 -48.88 9.74 4.74
N GLN A 83 -47.59 10.06 4.81
CA GLN A 83 -46.59 9.63 3.82
C GLN A 83 -45.86 8.32 4.14
N PHE A 84 -46.02 7.77 5.34
CA PHE A 84 -45.30 6.57 5.78
C PHE A 84 -46.23 5.35 5.85
N SER A 85 -45.73 4.18 5.42
CA SER A 85 -46.41 2.91 5.65
C SER A 85 -46.49 2.61 7.16
N PRO A 86 -47.48 1.82 7.63
CA PRO A 86 -47.59 1.44 9.04
C PRO A 86 -46.31 0.82 9.64
N GLU A 87 -45.52 0.13 8.81
CA GLU A 87 -44.21 -0.44 9.18
C GLU A 87 -43.13 0.63 9.40
N ASN A 88 -43.15 1.72 8.62
CA ASN A 88 -42.20 2.82 8.80
C ASN A 88 -42.55 3.65 10.05
N GLN A 89 -43.84 3.83 10.36
CA GLN A 89 -44.27 4.52 11.58
C GLN A 89 -43.91 3.74 12.86
N SER A 90 -44.02 2.41 12.86
CA SER A 90 -43.63 1.59 14.02
C SER A 90 -42.12 1.57 14.23
N ARG A 91 -41.34 1.55 13.13
CA ARG A 91 -39.88 1.65 13.16
C ARG A 91 -39.41 3.00 13.73
N GLU A 92 -39.96 4.11 13.24
CA GLU A 92 -39.64 5.45 13.76
C GLU A 92 -40.01 5.59 15.24
N GLY A 93 -41.15 5.04 15.67
CA GLY A 93 -41.56 5.04 17.08
C GLY A 93 -40.58 4.29 17.99
N ASN A 94 -40.09 3.13 17.54
CA ASN A 94 -39.10 2.35 18.28
C ASN A 94 -37.73 3.04 18.32
N GLU A 95 -37.31 3.69 17.23
CA GLU A 95 -36.04 4.42 17.17
C GLU A 95 -36.02 5.62 18.14
N VAL A 96 -37.11 6.38 18.22
CA VAL A 96 -37.23 7.50 19.18
C VAL A 96 -37.10 7.00 20.62
N LEU A 97 -37.79 5.90 20.96
CA LEU A 97 -37.70 5.30 22.30
C LEU A 97 -36.29 4.78 22.61
N LEU A 98 -35.65 4.12 21.64
CA LEU A 98 -34.28 3.62 21.77
C LEU A 98 -33.28 4.76 22.03
N ASN A 99 -33.40 5.87 21.30
CA ASN A 99 -32.56 7.06 21.50
C ASN A 99 -32.78 7.72 22.87
N GLN A 100 -34.03 7.72 23.37
CA GLN A 100 -34.35 8.20 24.72
C GLN A 100 -33.72 7.32 25.81
N GLU A 101 -33.81 6.00 25.67
CA GLU A 101 -33.22 5.06 26.63
C GLU A 101 -31.69 5.09 26.62
N LEU A 102 -31.07 5.23 25.44
CA LEU A 102 -29.62 5.45 25.34
C LEU A 102 -29.21 6.73 26.08
N SER A 103 -29.98 7.81 25.94
CA SER A 103 -29.72 9.08 26.61
C SER A 103 -29.89 8.98 28.13
N LEU A 104 -30.85 8.18 28.58
CA LEU A 104 -31.03 7.87 30.01
C LEU A 104 -29.85 7.05 30.56
N LEU A 105 -29.40 6.02 29.83
CA LEU A 105 -28.21 5.25 30.20
C LEU A 105 -26.97 6.14 30.30
N LYS A 106 -26.75 7.03 29.33
CA LYS A 106 -25.66 8.02 29.38
C LYS A 106 -25.73 8.84 30.66
N SER A 107 -26.90 9.41 30.96
CA SER A 107 -27.11 10.24 32.16
C SER A 107 -26.83 9.45 33.45
N THR A 108 -27.20 8.17 33.47
CA THR A 108 -26.93 7.25 34.59
C THR A 108 -25.43 7.01 34.75
N PHE A 109 -24.72 6.72 33.66
CA PHE A 109 -23.27 6.52 33.67
C PHE A 109 -22.48 7.79 34.03
N GLU A 110 -22.99 8.96 33.64
CA GLU A 110 -22.44 10.25 34.06
C GLU A 110 -22.62 10.46 35.57
N ALA A 111 -23.79 10.14 36.13
CA ALA A 111 -24.06 10.21 37.56
C ALA A 111 -23.20 9.22 38.38
N GLU A 112 -22.90 8.04 37.82
CA GLU A 112 -21.98 7.06 38.38
C GLU A 112 -20.49 7.49 38.26
N GLY A 113 -20.21 8.60 37.58
CA GLY A 113 -18.86 9.11 37.39
C GLY A 113 -18.04 8.37 36.33
N LEU A 114 -18.65 7.50 35.52
CA LEU A 114 -17.94 6.68 34.52
C LEU A 114 -17.35 7.51 33.38
N PHE A 115 -17.85 8.72 33.14
CA PHE A 115 -17.26 9.67 32.19
C PHE A 115 -16.12 10.52 32.78
N THR A 116 -15.77 10.34 34.05
CA THR A 116 -14.70 11.08 34.73
C THR A 116 -13.37 10.34 34.59
N PRO A 117 -12.37 10.89 33.86
CA PRO A 117 -11.12 10.19 33.64
C PRO A 117 -10.20 10.24 34.87
N SER A 118 -9.44 9.17 35.09
CA SER A 118 -8.44 9.09 36.15
C SER A 118 -7.06 9.53 35.65
N TYR A 119 -6.64 10.72 36.03
CA TYR A 119 -5.31 11.26 35.67
C TYR A 119 -4.16 10.36 36.11
N PHE A 120 -4.30 9.67 37.25
CA PHE A 120 -3.29 8.71 37.71
C PHE A 120 -3.15 7.51 36.76
N ARG A 121 -4.27 6.95 36.28
CA ARG A 121 -4.24 5.87 35.28
C ARG A 121 -3.67 6.34 33.94
N VAL A 122 -4.02 7.55 33.51
CA VAL A 122 -3.45 8.17 32.30
C VAL A 122 -1.93 8.30 32.43
N PHE A 123 -1.45 8.78 33.57
CA PHE A 123 -0.02 8.89 33.86
C PHE A 123 0.67 7.53 33.81
N LEU A 124 0.13 6.51 34.49
CA LEU A 124 0.72 5.16 34.49
C LEU A 124 0.80 4.57 33.08
N ARG A 125 -0.25 4.69 32.27
CA ARG A 125 -0.26 4.20 30.89
C ARG A 125 0.71 4.95 29.99
N PHE A 126 0.88 6.26 30.21
CA PHE A 126 1.89 7.03 29.50
C PHE A 126 3.30 6.57 29.86
N MET A 127 3.58 6.38 31.15
CA MET A 127 4.86 5.88 31.64
C MET A 127 5.16 4.47 31.16
N GLU A 128 4.15 3.59 31.08
CA GLU A 128 4.26 2.27 30.48
C GLU A 128 4.71 2.36 29.01
N CYS A 129 4.02 3.16 28.19
CA CYS A 129 4.39 3.33 26.79
C CYS A 129 5.81 3.87 26.63
N LEU A 130 6.17 4.87 27.44
CA LEU A 130 7.51 5.46 27.42
C LEU A 130 8.57 4.44 27.84
N PHE A 131 8.32 3.65 28.88
CA PHE A 131 9.21 2.60 29.35
C PHE A 131 9.43 1.54 28.27
N LEU A 132 8.37 1.03 27.64
CA LEU A 132 8.47 0.03 26.58
C LEU A 132 9.32 0.53 25.39
N ILE A 133 9.13 1.79 24.99
CA ILE A 133 9.90 2.38 23.89
C ILE A 133 11.36 2.57 24.26
N ILE A 134 11.65 3.22 25.40
CA ILE A 134 13.04 3.51 25.81
C ILE A 134 13.79 2.21 26.10
N TYR A 135 13.18 1.31 26.88
CA TYR A 135 13.80 0.04 27.23
C TYR A 135 13.96 -0.85 26.00
N GLY A 136 12.96 -0.89 25.11
CA GLY A 136 13.07 -1.59 23.84
C GLY A 136 14.24 -1.09 22.99
N ILE A 137 14.39 0.23 22.83
CA ILE A 137 15.51 0.84 22.10
C ILE A 137 16.84 0.46 22.78
N TYR A 138 16.93 0.56 24.10
CA TYR A 138 18.12 0.13 24.85
C TYR A 138 18.51 -1.32 24.53
N LEU A 139 17.55 -2.24 24.51
CA LEU A 139 17.78 -3.66 24.19
C LEU A 139 18.28 -3.87 22.74
N THR A 140 17.91 -3.00 21.79
CA THR A 140 18.43 -3.09 20.40
C THR A 140 19.93 -2.83 20.31
N HIS A 141 20.53 -2.20 21.31
CA HIS A 141 21.97 -1.94 21.38
C HIS A 141 22.77 -3.03 22.12
N CYS A 142 22.10 -4.03 22.70
CA CYS A 142 22.78 -5.16 23.34
C CYS A 142 23.55 -6.01 22.33
N THR A 143 24.59 -6.72 22.76
CA THR A 143 25.45 -7.53 21.87
C THR A 143 24.75 -8.77 21.33
N SER A 144 23.88 -9.41 22.13
CA SER A 144 23.16 -10.63 21.76
C SER A 144 22.05 -10.35 20.73
N GLN A 145 22.07 -11.08 19.62
CA GLN A 145 21.07 -10.94 18.55
C GLN A 145 19.65 -11.29 19.03
N PHE A 146 19.51 -12.25 19.94
CA PHE A 146 18.23 -12.61 20.53
C PHE A 146 17.64 -11.44 21.34
N VAL A 147 18.47 -10.77 22.14
CA VAL A 147 18.06 -9.60 22.94
C VAL A 147 17.69 -8.42 22.05
N LYS A 148 18.39 -8.23 20.93
CA LYS A 148 18.02 -7.20 19.95
C LYS A 148 16.62 -7.42 19.37
N TRP A 149 16.27 -8.66 19.03
CA TRP A 149 14.92 -8.98 18.55
C TRP A 149 13.84 -8.72 19.59
N ILE A 150 14.11 -9.02 20.87
CA ILE A 150 13.23 -8.62 21.98
C ILE A 150 13.10 -7.09 22.00
N GLY A 151 14.21 -6.35 21.90
CA GLY A 151 14.19 -4.89 21.84
C GLY A 151 13.36 -4.31 20.69
N LEU A 152 13.47 -4.89 19.49
CA LEU A 152 12.67 -4.51 18.34
C LEU A 152 11.18 -4.77 18.59
N PHE A 153 10.82 -5.94 19.10
CA PHE A 153 9.44 -6.26 19.44
C PHE A 153 8.88 -5.34 20.53
N THR A 154 9.60 -5.14 21.63
CA THR A 154 9.19 -4.27 22.74
C THR A 154 9.02 -2.81 22.29
N THR A 155 9.92 -2.30 21.45
CA THR A 155 9.80 -0.94 20.89
C THR A 155 8.58 -0.83 19.99
N SER A 156 8.39 -1.81 19.10
CA SER A 156 7.25 -1.85 18.15
C SER A 156 5.92 -1.90 18.87
N PHE A 157 5.86 -2.72 19.91
CA PHE A 157 4.69 -2.87 20.77
C PHE A 157 4.43 -1.60 21.58
N GLY A 158 5.46 -0.99 22.19
CA GLY A 158 5.33 0.29 22.90
C GLY A 158 4.84 1.44 22.00
N ILE A 159 5.34 1.53 20.76
CA ILE A 159 4.83 2.48 19.76
C ILE A 159 3.37 2.17 19.40
N GLY A 160 3.03 0.89 19.21
CA GLY A 160 1.65 0.47 18.97
C GLY A 160 0.71 0.84 20.12
N ARG A 161 1.14 0.64 21.36
CA ARG A 161 0.37 1.01 22.57
C ARG A 161 0.09 2.51 22.65
N CYS A 162 1.01 3.34 22.14
CA CYS A 162 0.76 4.78 21.98
C CYS A 162 -0.44 5.08 21.04
N GLY A 163 -0.77 4.16 20.13
CA GLY A 163 -1.94 4.24 19.26
C GLY A 163 -3.25 4.17 20.02
N TRP A 164 -3.41 3.21 20.91
CA TRP A 164 -4.60 3.12 21.79
C TRP A 164 -4.71 4.32 22.71
N PHE A 165 -3.58 4.79 23.25
CA PHE A 165 -3.55 6.01 24.05
C PHE A 165 -3.97 7.24 23.23
N GLY A 166 -3.43 7.38 22.01
CA GLY A 166 -3.77 8.47 21.09
C GLY A 166 -5.22 8.43 20.61
N HIS A 167 -5.77 7.23 20.43
CA HIS A 167 -7.16 6.98 20.08
C HIS A 167 -8.12 7.57 21.13
N GLU A 168 -7.93 7.26 22.42
CA GLU A 168 -8.71 7.87 23.52
C GLU A 168 -8.53 9.40 23.59
N ALA A 169 -7.31 9.88 23.36
CA ALA A 169 -7.05 11.32 23.30
C ALA A 169 -7.75 11.98 22.09
N GLY A 170 -7.99 11.25 21.00
CA GLY A 170 -8.80 11.66 19.87
C GLY A 170 -10.26 11.89 20.22
N HIS A 171 -10.82 10.97 21.00
CA HIS A 171 -12.19 11.01 21.49
C HIS A 171 -12.44 11.97 22.65
N ARG A 172 -11.39 12.59 23.20
CA ARG A 172 -11.47 13.46 24.37
C ARG A 172 -11.95 12.73 25.63
N SER A 173 -11.70 11.42 25.68
CA SER A 173 -12.04 10.55 26.80
C SER A 173 -10.86 10.34 27.74
N LEU A 174 -9.64 10.67 27.30
CA LEU A 174 -8.42 10.42 28.08
C LEU A 174 -8.30 11.31 29.32
N THR A 175 -8.38 12.64 29.18
CA THR A 175 -8.39 13.57 30.34
C THR A 175 -9.69 14.36 30.45
N GLY A 176 -10.51 14.35 29.40
CA GLY A 176 -11.74 15.15 29.33
C GLY A 176 -11.49 16.63 29.00
N ASN A 177 -10.21 17.07 29.01
CA ASN A 177 -9.83 18.41 28.62
C ASN A 177 -9.36 18.42 27.16
N ILE A 178 -10.15 19.07 26.30
CA ILE A 178 -9.92 19.10 24.85
C ILE A 178 -8.51 19.58 24.47
N LYS A 179 -7.95 20.57 25.18
CA LYS A 179 -6.62 21.12 24.85
C LYS A 179 -5.51 20.11 25.21
N ILE A 180 -5.62 19.52 26.40
CA ILE A 180 -4.65 18.53 26.89
C ILE A 180 -4.72 17.28 26.01
N ASP A 181 -5.92 16.76 25.75
CA ASP A 181 -6.11 15.59 24.90
C ASP A 181 -5.64 15.83 23.47
N LYS A 182 -5.76 17.06 22.94
CA LYS A 182 -5.22 17.38 21.61
C LYS A 182 -3.69 17.33 21.59
N PHE A 183 -3.05 17.86 22.63
CA PHE A 183 -1.60 17.80 22.76
C PHE A 183 -1.11 16.36 22.97
N LEU A 184 -1.76 15.60 23.86
CA LEU A 184 -1.43 14.19 24.10
C LEU A 184 -1.64 13.34 22.85
N HIS A 185 -2.67 13.60 22.06
CA HIS A 185 -2.88 12.93 20.78
C HIS A 185 -1.72 13.24 19.79
N GLN A 186 -1.25 14.49 19.73
CA GLN A 186 -0.07 14.83 18.91
C GLN A 186 1.19 14.13 19.41
N LEU A 187 1.37 14.04 20.72
CA LEU A 187 2.52 13.38 21.33
C LEU A 187 2.52 11.86 21.07
N THR A 188 1.43 11.16 21.36
CA THR A 188 1.40 9.69 21.29
C THR A 188 1.08 9.15 19.90
N PHE A 189 0.41 9.92 19.04
CA PHE A 189 0.04 9.45 17.70
C PHE A 189 0.96 10.03 16.63
N ALA A 190 1.14 11.35 16.57
CA ALA A 190 2.06 11.94 15.59
C ALA A 190 3.53 11.65 15.90
N MET A 191 4.00 11.85 17.13
CA MET A 191 5.42 11.65 17.44
C MET A 191 5.80 10.20 17.69
N SER A 192 4.95 9.38 18.34
CA SER A 192 5.29 7.97 18.51
C SER A 192 4.99 7.12 17.27
N ILE A 193 3.83 7.30 16.61
CA ILE A 193 3.45 6.49 15.43
C ILE A 193 3.82 7.16 14.11
N GLY A 194 4.06 8.47 14.05
CA GLY A 194 4.42 9.13 12.79
C GLY A 194 3.23 9.34 11.85
N LEU A 195 1.99 9.42 12.35
CA LEU A 195 0.77 9.65 11.57
C LEU A 195 0.03 10.89 12.08
N SER A 196 -0.64 11.63 11.20
CA SER A 196 -1.39 12.87 11.59
C SER A 196 -2.66 12.57 12.40
N PRO A 197 -2.77 13.08 13.66
CA PRO A 197 -3.98 13.06 14.46
C PRO A 197 -5.18 13.74 13.80
N SER A 198 -4.92 14.83 13.05
CA SER A 198 -6.00 15.57 12.38
C SER A 198 -6.61 14.78 11.23
N TRP A 199 -5.77 14.07 10.45
CA TRP A 199 -6.28 13.15 9.43
C TRP A 199 -7.07 12.02 10.09
N TRP A 200 -6.48 11.41 11.13
CA TRP A 200 -7.09 10.29 11.85
C TRP A 200 -8.45 10.69 12.45
N ASN A 201 -8.55 11.78 13.23
CA ASN A 201 -9.83 12.24 13.78
C ASN A 201 -10.87 12.50 12.68
N SER A 202 -10.46 13.07 11.54
CA SER A 202 -11.37 13.35 10.43
C SER A 202 -11.92 12.09 9.77
N GLN A 203 -11.17 10.99 9.78
CA GLN A 203 -11.55 9.71 9.21
C GLN A 203 -12.29 8.85 10.23
N HIS A 204 -11.72 8.72 11.42
CA HIS A 204 -12.28 7.92 12.49
C HIS A 204 -13.64 8.44 12.98
N ASN A 205 -13.86 9.76 13.01
CA ASN A 205 -15.20 10.30 13.31
C ASN A 205 -16.25 9.96 12.22
N ARG A 206 -15.83 9.68 10.97
CA ARG A 206 -16.75 9.19 9.93
C ARG A 206 -17.09 7.72 10.17
N HIS A 207 -16.09 6.93 10.53
CA HIS A 207 -16.28 5.55 10.93
C HIS A 207 -17.25 5.44 12.11
N HIS A 208 -17.08 6.24 13.16
CA HIS A 208 -18.04 6.29 14.27
C HIS A 208 -19.44 6.75 13.88
N ALA A 209 -19.54 7.67 12.92
CA ALA A 209 -20.85 8.14 12.47
C ALA A 209 -21.67 7.02 11.82
N MET A 210 -21.02 6.19 10.98
CA MET A 210 -21.67 5.21 10.13
C MET A 210 -20.73 4.03 9.82
N PRO A 211 -20.40 3.18 10.82
CA PRO A 211 -19.51 2.05 10.63
C PRO A 211 -20.04 1.09 9.56
N GLN A 212 -19.14 0.58 8.71
CA GLN A 212 -19.44 -0.34 7.61
C GLN A 212 -20.50 0.18 6.58
N ARG A 213 -20.77 1.50 6.52
CA ARG A 213 -21.64 2.08 5.49
C ARG A 213 -20.83 2.43 4.23
N LEU A 214 -21.24 1.92 3.07
CA LEU A 214 -20.54 2.19 1.80
C LEU A 214 -20.45 3.70 1.52
N LYS A 215 -19.27 4.14 1.05
CA LYS A 215 -18.93 5.54 0.71
C LYS A 215 -18.87 6.51 1.89
N HIS A 216 -19.27 6.08 3.08
CA HIS A 216 -19.34 6.91 4.29
C HIS A 216 -18.28 6.48 5.30
N ASP A 217 -18.01 5.17 5.40
CA ASP A 217 -16.91 4.61 6.18
C ASP A 217 -15.63 4.50 5.35
N VAL A 218 -14.56 5.11 5.87
CA VAL A 218 -13.22 5.11 5.26
C VAL A 218 -12.45 3.83 5.52
N ASP A 219 -12.84 3.04 6.51
CA ASP A 219 -12.17 1.76 6.81
C ASP A 219 -12.43 0.73 5.70
N LEU A 220 -13.44 0.99 4.86
CA LEU A 220 -13.72 0.27 3.62
C LEU A 220 -12.81 0.72 2.45
N GLU A 221 -12.12 1.86 2.54
CA GLU A 221 -11.29 2.43 1.46
C GLU A 221 -9.84 1.88 1.46
N THR A 222 -9.67 0.56 1.46
CA THR A 222 -8.35 -0.11 1.52
C THR A 222 -7.85 -0.67 0.18
N LEU A 223 -8.61 -0.44 -0.90
CA LEU A 223 -8.21 -0.78 -2.26
C LEU A 223 -6.99 0.04 -2.72
N PRO A 224 -6.11 -0.53 -3.56
CA PRO A 224 -6.22 -1.85 -4.20
C PRO A 224 -5.61 -3.01 -3.38
N LEU A 225 -5.17 -2.78 -2.13
CA LEU A 225 -4.39 -3.77 -1.40
C LEU A 225 -5.28 -4.79 -0.68
N ILE A 226 -6.26 -4.31 0.08
CA ILE A 226 -7.15 -5.16 0.87
C ILE A 226 -8.59 -4.80 0.52
N ALA A 227 -9.47 -5.81 0.57
CA ALA A 227 -10.91 -5.63 0.51
C ALA A 227 -11.55 -6.51 1.60
N PHE A 228 -12.17 -5.86 2.58
CA PHE A 228 -12.87 -6.55 3.66
C PHE A 228 -14.28 -6.97 3.31
N ASN A 229 -14.86 -6.47 2.21
CA ASN A 229 -16.18 -6.88 1.75
C ASN A 229 -16.28 -6.85 0.23
N LYS A 230 -16.97 -7.84 -0.35
CA LYS A 230 -17.22 -7.95 -1.80
C LYS A 230 -17.95 -6.74 -2.40
N LYS A 231 -18.81 -6.06 -1.63
CA LYS A 231 -19.57 -4.88 -2.10
C LYS A 231 -18.64 -3.70 -2.42
N VAL A 232 -17.55 -3.52 -1.66
CA VAL A 232 -16.54 -2.47 -1.88
C VAL A 232 -15.87 -2.62 -3.26
N ILE A 233 -15.62 -3.86 -3.69
CA ILE A 233 -15.01 -4.14 -4.99
C ILE A 233 -15.98 -3.77 -6.12
N LYS A 234 -17.26 -4.14 -5.98
CA LYS A 234 -18.32 -3.87 -6.96
C LYS A 234 -18.59 -2.37 -7.14
N ASP A 235 -18.62 -1.62 -6.05
CA ASP A 235 -18.92 -0.18 -6.06
C ASP A 235 -17.73 0.69 -6.50
N SER A 236 -16.52 0.13 -6.54
CA SER A 236 -15.35 0.88 -7.00
C SER A 236 -15.48 1.29 -8.47
N LYS A 237 -15.21 2.57 -8.79
CA LYS A 237 -15.18 3.09 -10.18
C LYS A 237 -14.18 2.39 -11.11
N LEU A 238 -13.28 1.60 -10.51
CA LEU A 238 -12.23 0.81 -11.14
C LEU A 238 -12.54 -0.70 -11.04
N GLY A 239 -13.78 -1.10 -10.72
CA GLY A 239 -14.15 -2.47 -10.39
C GLY A 239 -13.81 -3.52 -11.45
N GLY A 240 -13.72 -3.12 -12.73
CA GLY A 240 -13.21 -3.99 -13.79
C GLY A 240 -11.72 -4.37 -13.64
N ILE A 241 -10.90 -3.45 -13.12
CA ILE A 241 -9.45 -3.64 -12.90
C ILE A 241 -9.21 -4.47 -11.64
N PHE A 242 -10.08 -4.37 -10.63
CA PHE A 242 -9.90 -5.04 -9.34
C PHE A 242 -10.54 -6.43 -9.23
N LYS A 243 -11.38 -6.82 -10.20
CA LYS A 243 -11.91 -8.19 -10.35
C LYS A 243 -10.84 -9.27 -10.54
N ASN A 244 -9.60 -8.89 -10.84
CA ASN A 244 -8.48 -9.82 -10.94
C ASN A 244 -7.23 -9.29 -10.21
N ASN A 245 -7.41 -8.65 -9.05
CA ASN A 245 -6.30 -8.05 -8.31
C ASN A 245 -5.50 -9.09 -7.51
N PHE A 246 -4.17 -9.12 -7.69
CA PHE A 246 -3.25 -10.00 -6.96
C PHE A 246 -3.39 -9.92 -5.44
N PHE A 247 -3.37 -8.70 -4.94
CA PHE A 247 -3.40 -8.44 -3.50
C PHE A 247 -4.71 -8.91 -2.92
N ILE A 248 -5.85 -8.53 -3.50
CA ILE A 248 -7.19 -8.93 -3.02
C ILE A 248 -7.38 -10.46 -3.06
N ARG A 249 -6.93 -11.14 -4.12
CA ARG A 249 -7.08 -12.61 -4.22
C ARG A 249 -6.22 -13.38 -3.23
N ASN A 250 -5.06 -12.84 -2.87
CA ASN A 250 -4.14 -13.44 -1.92
C ASN A 250 -4.15 -12.75 -0.57
N GLN A 251 -5.12 -11.86 -0.31
CA GLN A 251 -5.10 -10.98 0.86
C GLN A 251 -5.09 -11.80 2.15
N ALA A 252 -5.75 -12.95 2.23
CA ALA A 252 -5.66 -13.81 3.40
C ALA A 252 -4.22 -14.27 3.73
N LYS A 253 -3.36 -14.45 2.72
CA LYS A 253 -1.95 -14.83 2.88
C LYS A 253 -1.03 -13.62 3.06
N LEU A 254 -1.37 -12.51 2.41
CA LEU A 254 -0.58 -11.28 2.39
C LEU A 254 -0.90 -10.33 3.55
N PHE A 255 -2.05 -10.52 4.18
CA PHE A 255 -2.47 -9.81 5.38
C PHE A 255 -1.52 -10.12 6.53
N LEU A 256 -1.09 -9.08 7.25
CA LEU A 256 -0.01 -9.09 8.24
C LEU A 256 1.41 -9.38 7.71
N THR A 257 1.60 -9.66 6.43
CA THR A 257 2.95 -9.89 5.86
C THR A 257 3.38 -8.77 4.91
N VAL A 258 2.63 -8.53 3.84
CA VAL A 258 2.98 -7.54 2.81
C VAL A 258 1.96 -6.40 2.79
N ASP A 259 0.67 -6.69 2.90
CA ASP A 259 -0.37 -5.68 2.69
C ASP A 259 -0.38 -4.65 3.80
N THR A 260 -0.33 -5.12 5.05
CA THR A 260 -0.27 -4.27 6.25
C THR A 260 0.93 -3.31 6.20
N PHE A 261 2.07 -3.79 5.69
CA PHE A 261 3.24 -2.96 5.46
C PHE A 261 2.99 -1.88 4.41
N LEU A 262 2.52 -2.27 3.22
CA LEU A 262 2.32 -1.35 2.10
C LEU A 262 1.27 -0.27 2.42
N VAL A 263 0.19 -0.64 3.12
CA VAL A 263 -0.85 0.29 3.58
C VAL A 263 -0.25 1.35 4.51
N VAL A 264 0.45 0.92 5.58
CA VAL A 264 1.02 1.86 6.55
C VAL A 264 2.14 2.70 5.94
N PHE A 265 2.95 2.13 5.04
CA PHE A 265 3.98 2.88 4.31
C PHE A 265 3.36 3.97 3.43
N TYR A 266 2.32 3.64 2.66
CA TYR A 266 1.56 4.61 1.88
C TYR A 266 0.94 5.70 2.77
N TRP A 267 0.37 5.32 3.91
CA TRP A 267 -0.20 6.28 4.85
C TRP A 267 0.85 7.24 5.39
N ARG A 268 1.95 6.71 5.92
CA ARG A 268 3.00 7.48 6.59
C ARG A 268 3.74 8.41 5.65
N PHE A 269 4.10 7.95 4.46
CA PHE A 269 4.97 8.71 3.55
C PHE A 269 4.24 9.47 2.45
N PHE A 270 2.96 9.17 2.20
CA PHE A 270 2.18 9.85 1.16
C PHE A 270 0.88 10.46 1.68
N LEU A 271 -0.04 9.66 2.23
CA LEU A 271 -1.40 10.11 2.54
C LEU A 271 -1.43 11.19 3.63
N HIS A 272 -0.80 10.93 4.78
CA HIS A 272 -0.79 11.87 5.91
C HIS A 272 0.04 13.13 5.61
N PRO A 273 1.27 13.06 5.05
CA PRO A 273 2.00 14.25 4.63
C PRO A 273 1.20 15.12 3.65
N ARG A 274 0.57 14.50 2.64
CA ARG A 274 -0.29 15.21 1.66
C ARG A 274 -1.46 15.91 2.36
N TYR A 275 -2.12 15.26 3.33
CA TYR A 275 -3.20 15.88 4.09
C TYR A 275 -2.71 17.06 4.92
N VAL A 276 -1.63 16.87 5.67
CA VAL A 276 -1.06 17.88 6.57
C VAL A 276 -0.69 19.15 5.79
N ILE A 277 -0.07 19.00 4.62
CA ILE A 277 0.24 20.11 3.71
C ILE A 277 -1.05 20.78 3.21
N LYS A 278 -2.00 19.99 2.68
CA LYS A 278 -3.26 20.50 2.12
C LYS A 278 -4.13 21.23 3.14
N LYS A 279 -4.14 20.75 4.39
CA LYS A 279 -4.96 21.28 5.50
C LYS A 279 -4.19 22.23 6.42
N ARG A 280 -2.92 22.49 6.14
CA ARG A 280 -2.05 23.38 6.93
C ARG A 280 -1.98 22.95 8.41
N ALA A 281 -1.98 21.64 8.66
CA ALA A 281 -1.91 21.07 10.02
C ALA A 281 -0.45 21.07 10.53
N TYR A 282 0.19 22.24 10.61
CA TYR A 282 1.63 22.36 10.84
C TYR A 282 2.10 21.74 12.15
N ALA A 283 1.29 21.78 13.20
CA ALA A 283 1.61 21.10 14.46
C ALA A 283 1.78 19.59 14.25
N ASP A 284 0.86 18.94 13.53
CA ASP A 284 0.99 17.52 13.19
C ASP A 284 2.25 17.25 12.36
N ALA A 285 2.61 18.16 11.43
CA ALA A 285 3.84 18.07 10.64
C ALA A 285 5.09 18.05 11.52
N VAL A 286 5.13 18.92 12.54
CA VAL A 286 6.27 19.01 13.48
C VAL A 286 6.40 17.71 14.27
N PHE A 287 5.32 17.24 14.91
CA PHE A 287 5.38 16.01 15.70
C PHE A 287 5.67 14.77 14.83
N MET A 288 5.11 14.68 13.62
CA MET A 288 5.46 13.63 12.66
C MET A 288 6.93 13.70 12.21
N SER A 289 7.52 14.90 12.11
CA SER A 289 8.94 15.04 11.81
C SER A 289 9.81 14.62 12.98
N LEU A 290 9.39 14.97 14.22
CA LEU A 290 10.05 14.52 15.44
C LEU A 290 10.07 13.00 15.57
N HIS A 291 9.01 12.30 15.16
CA HIS A 291 9.00 10.83 15.07
C HIS A 291 10.21 10.30 14.30
N HIS A 292 10.41 10.80 13.07
CA HIS A 292 11.51 10.37 12.22
C HIS A 292 12.87 10.79 12.78
N LEU A 293 12.99 12.00 13.32
CA LEU A 293 14.23 12.49 13.94
C LEU A 293 14.63 11.65 15.15
N ILE A 294 13.69 11.35 16.05
CA ILE A 294 13.96 10.53 17.23
C ILE A 294 14.41 9.14 16.81
N LEU A 295 13.63 8.44 15.97
CA LEU A 295 13.99 7.07 15.57
C LEU A 295 15.34 7.03 14.84
N THR A 296 15.61 7.96 13.92
CA THR A 296 16.90 8.01 13.19
C THR A 296 18.09 8.46 14.04
N SER A 297 17.85 9.03 15.22
CA SER A 297 18.92 9.40 16.17
C SER A 297 19.41 8.20 16.99
N PHE A 298 18.55 7.21 17.21
CA PHE A 298 18.86 6.06 18.07
C PHE A 298 18.95 4.73 17.31
N LEU A 299 18.33 4.61 16.13
CA LEU A 299 18.21 3.36 15.40
C LEU A 299 18.69 3.52 13.95
N ASP A 300 19.28 2.46 13.40
CA ASP A 300 19.62 2.40 11.99
C ASP A 300 18.37 2.15 11.12
N PRO A 301 18.43 2.44 9.80
CA PRO A 301 17.28 2.31 8.92
C PRO A 301 16.61 0.92 8.88
N VAL A 302 17.35 -0.17 9.10
CA VAL A 302 16.79 -1.54 9.07
C VAL A 302 15.95 -1.78 10.32
N ASN A 303 16.46 -1.41 11.49
CA ASN A 303 15.71 -1.53 12.74
C ASN A 303 14.46 -0.64 12.75
N ILE A 304 14.53 0.58 12.20
CA ILE A 304 13.37 1.46 12.02
C ILE A 304 12.32 0.79 11.13
N PHE A 305 12.76 0.20 10.01
CA PHE A 305 11.88 -0.52 9.10
C PHE A 305 11.15 -1.67 9.79
N ILE A 306 11.89 -2.52 10.52
CA ILE A 306 11.32 -3.66 11.27
C ILE A 306 10.33 -3.17 12.32
N ILE A 307 10.67 -2.11 13.06
CA ILE A 307 9.79 -1.55 14.09
C ILE A 307 8.48 -1.09 13.46
N HIS A 308 8.55 -0.34 12.37
CA HIS A 308 7.37 0.12 11.65
C HIS A 308 6.53 -1.02 11.12
N PHE A 309 7.16 -2.09 10.64
CA PHE A 309 6.48 -3.28 10.16
C PHE A 309 5.73 -4.02 11.28
N LEU A 310 6.39 -4.30 12.40
CA LEU A 310 5.79 -4.99 13.54
C LEU A 310 4.69 -4.14 14.21
N THR A 311 4.88 -2.82 14.33
CA THR A 311 3.82 -1.91 14.81
C THR A 311 2.60 -1.95 13.91
N ALA A 312 2.79 -2.01 12.58
CA ALA A 312 1.69 -2.09 11.63
C ALA A 312 0.89 -3.39 11.78
N ILE A 313 1.58 -4.54 11.93
CA ILE A 313 0.95 -5.84 12.20
C ILE A 313 0.09 -5.77 13.47
N TYR A 314 0.67 -5.25 14.55
CA TYR A 314 -0.03 -5.17 15.83
C TYR A 314 -1.26 -4.27 15.77
N LEU A 315 -1.13 -3.04 15.25
CA LEU A 315 -2.24 -2.09 15.21
C LEU A 315 -3.33 -2.50 14.22
N LEU A 316 -2.97 -2.71 12.94
CA LEU A 316 -3.96 -3.01 11.91
C LEU A 316 -4.59 -4.39 12.14
N GLY A 317 -3.78 -5.38 12.54
CA GLY A 317 -4.26 -6.71 12.85
C GLY A 317 -5.27 -6.71 14.00
N THR A 318 -4.93 -6.07 15.12
CA THR A 318 -5.82 -6.02 16.30
C THR A 318 -7.09 -5.23 16.03
N PHE A 319 -6.99 -4.09 15.32
CA PHE A 319 -8.12 -3.24 14.97
C PHE A 319 -9.18 -3.98 14.12
N THR A 320 -8.75 -4.83 13.18
CA THR A 320 -9.67 -5.53 12.27
C THR A 320 -10.59 -6.54 12.95
N LEU A 321 -10.26 -6.97 14.17
CA LEU A 321 -11.03 -7.97 14.89
C LEU A 321 -12.44 -7.51 15.26
N ASN A 322 -12.65 -6.20 15.40
CA ASN A 322 -13.87 -5.64 15.99
C ASN A 322 -14.96 -5.26 14.98
N HIS A 323 -14.70 -5.19 13.68
CA HIS A 323 -15.76 -4.79 12.73
C HIS A 323 -15.51 -5.17 11.27
N THR A 324 -14.26 -5.33 10.80
CA THR A 324 -14.01 -5.37 9.35
C THR A 324 -14.60 -6.61 8.67
N HIS A 325 -14.82 -7.69 9.40
CA HIS A 325 -15.43 -8.92 8.87
C HIS A 325 -16.97 -8.92 8.88
N LEU A 326 -17.60 -7.89 9.44
CA LEU A 326 -19.05 -7.77 9.49
C LEU A 326 -19.63 -7.32 8.14
N GLU A 327 -20.93 -7.50 7.96
CA GLU A 327 -21.59 -7.10 6.72
C GLU A 327 -21.55 -5.58 6.53
N VAL A 328 -21.58 -5.18 5.26
CA VAL A 328 -21.55 -3.80 4.80
C VAL A 328 -22.94 -3.41 4.30
N THR A 329 -23.41 -2.22 4.67
CA THR A 329 -24.76 -1.75 4.35
C THR A 329 -24.78 -0.46 3.52
N GLU A 330 -25.88 -0.29 2.79
CA GLU A 330 -26.30 1.00 2.19
C GLU A 330 -27.54 1.56 2.89
N GLU A 331 -28.19 0.73 3.73
CA GLU A 331 -29.41 1.06 4.42
C GLU A 331 -29.19 2.16 5.45
N GLU A 332 -30.23 2.96 5.62
CA GLU A 332 -30.33 4.00 6.65
C GLU A 332 -30.76 3.35 7.96
N LYS A 333 -29.95 3.59 8.99
CA LYS A 333 -30.09 3.03 10.34
C LYS A 333 -29.82 4.11 11.37
N SER A 334 -30.37 3.94 12.56
CA SER A 334 -30.07 4.79 13.71
C SER A 334 -28.60 4.65 14.13
N TRP A 335 -28.11 5.64 14.87
CA TRP A 335 -26.77 5.60 15.48
C TRP A 335 -26.54 4.31 16.29
N VAL A 336 -27.57 3.89 17.03
CA VAL A 336 -27.50 2.74 17.94
C VAL A 336 -27.45 1.43 17.15
N GLU A 337 -28.30 1.28 16.13
CA GLU A 337 -28.28 0.14 15.23
C GLU A 337 -26.94 0.03 14.50
N TYR A 338 -26.39 1.14 13.98
CA TYR A 338 -25.07 1.11 13.36
C TYR A 338 -23.98 0.59 14.32
N GLY A 339 -23.96 1.09 15.56
CA GLY A 339 -23.00 0.65 16.56
C GLY A 339 -23.15 -0.82 16.93
N LEU A 340 -24.37 -1.34 17.06
CA LEU A 340 -24.66 -2.71 17.48
C LEU A 340 -24.48 -3.74 16.36
N GLU A 341 -24.91 -3.42 15.14
CA GLU A 341 -24.89 -4.36 14.03
C GLU A 341 -23.53 -4.46 13.33
N HIS A 342 -22.83 -3.33 13.25
CA HIS A 342 -21.60 -3.20 12.46
C HIS A 342 -20.34 -3.11 13.32
N THR A 343 -20.45 -3.45 14.62
CA THR A 343 -19.30 -3.69 15.48
C THR A 343 -19.50 -4.93 16.35
N VAL A 344 -18.40 -5.48 16.87
CA VAL A 344 -18.40 -6.67 17.70
C VAL A 344 -17.36 -6.56 18.80
N ASP A 345 -17.72 -7.07 19.97
CA ASP A 345 -16.82 -7.14 21.12
C ASP A 345 -15.93 -8.38 21.07
N ILE A 346 -14.76 -8.28 21.69
CA ILE A 346 -13.85 -9.40 21.91
C ILE A 346 -13.85 -9.76 23.40
N THR A 347 -13.95 -11.06 23.70
CA THR A 347 -14.05 -11.57 25.07
C THR A 347 -12.98 -10.97 25.98
N SER A 348 -13.45 -10.34 27.06
CA SER A 348 -12.61 -9.69 28.04
C SER A 348 -11.82 -10.70 28.87
N THR A 349 -10.51 -10.48 28.90
CA THR A 349 -9.56 -11.09 29.83
C THR A 349 -8.54 -10.01 30.19
N PRO A 350 -7.84 -10.09 31.34
CA PRO A 350 -6.82 -9.11 31.69
C PRO A 350 -5.78 -8.91 30.57
N LEU A 351 -5.43 -9.97 29.84
CA LEU A 351 -4.53 -9.90 28.71
C LEU A 351 -5.17 -9.23 27.49
N THR A 352 -6.40 -9.60 27.12
CA THR A 352 -7.10 -8.99 25.97
C THR A 352 -7.33 -7.50 26.20
N ASP A 353 -7.83 -7.13 27.38
CA ASP A 353 -8.12 -5.74 27.74
C ASP A 353 -6.84 -4.89 27.67
N TRP A 354 -5.72 -5.44 28.17
CA TRP A 354 -4.43 -4.78 28.08
C TRP A 354 -3.88 -4.72 26.65
N TRP A 355 -3.93 -5.83 25.92
CA TRP A 355 -3.43 -5.98 24.56
C TRP A 355 -4.16 -5.05 23.58
N MET A 356 -5.48 -4.93 23.70
CA MET A 356 -6.32 -4.10 22.83
C MET A 356 -6.55 -2.69 23.39
N GLY A 357 -6.04 -2.38 24.59
CA GLY A 357 -6.26 -1.10 25.23
C GLY A 357 -7.71 -0.81 25.56
N TYR A 358 -8.48 -1.83 25.96
CA TYR A 358 -9.93 -1.80 26.19
C TYR A 358 -10.80 -1.58 24.93
N LEU A 359 -10.20 -1.56 23.74
CA LEU A 359 -10.96 -1.53 22.48
C LEU A 359 -11.60 -2.88 22.12
N ASN A 360 -11.38 -3.91 22.94
CA ASN A 360 -12.17 -5.14 22.87
C ASN A 360 -13.65 -4.91 23.20
N PHE A 361 -14.01 -3.77 23.81
CA PHE A 361 -15.39 -3.31 24.02
C PHE A 361 -15.76 -2.27 22.94
N GLN A 362 -15.88 -2.74 21.70
CA GLN A 362 -16.09 -1.88 20.54
C GLN A 362 -17.51 -1.34 20.49
N ILE A 363 -18.51 -2.13 20.89
CA ILE A 363 -19.91 -1.73 20.89
C ILE A 363 -20.10 -0.54 21.84
N GLU A 364 -19.67 -0.68 23.09
CA GLU A 364 -19.75 0.38 24.10
C GLU A 364 -18.94 1.59 23.68
N HIS A 365 -17.78 1.37 23.07
CA HIS A 365 -16.94 2.44 22.57
C HIS A 365 -17.63 3.25 21.47
N HIS A 366 -18.36 2.60 20.55
CA HIS A 366 -19.12 3.29 19.50
C HIS A 366 -20.33 4.03 20.06
N LEU A 367 -21.02 3.47 21.06
CA LEU A 367 -22.18 4.11 21.68
C LEU A 367 -21.79 5.27 22.61
N PHE A 368 -20.64 5.18 23.29
CA PHE A 368 -20.17 6.16 24.28
C PHE A 368 -18.68 6.52 24.10
N PRO A 369 -18.26 7.07 22.94
CA PRO A 369 -16.84 7.27 22.62
C PRO A 369 -16.08 8.20 23.58
N GLN A 370 -16.79 9.12 24.25
CA GLN A 370 -16.22 10.07 25.20
C GLN A 370 -16.01 9.49 26.62
N MET A 371 -16.42 8.24 26.86
CA MET A 371 -16.13 7.50 28.08
C MET A 371 -14.68 7.00 28.06
N PRO A 372 -13.91 7.13 29.16
CA PRO A 372 -12.62 6.47 29.29
C PRO A 372 -12.76 4.96 29.05
N GLN A 373 -12.00 4.41 28.11
CA GLN A 373 -12.26 3.05 27.59
C GLN A 373 -12.14 1.95 28.65
N TYR A 374 -11.31 2.17 29.68
CA TYR A 374 -11.19 1.23 30.79
C TYR A 374 -12.48 1.07 31.61
N ASN A 375 -13.49 1.93 31.43
CA ASN A 375 -14.80 1.80 32.05
C ASN A 375 -15.81 1.01 31.19
N ASN A 376 -15.52 0.72 29.92
CA ASN A 376 -16.47 0.08 29.01
C ASN A 376 -16.95 -1.29 29.53
N HIS A 377 -16.05 -2.07 30.15
CA HIS A 377 -16.41 -3.35 30.75
C HIS A 377 -17.50 -3.25 31.85
N LEU A 378 -17.66 -2.08 32.49
CA LEU A 378 -18.65 -1.82 33.54
C LEU A 378 -20.06 -1.52 32.97
N ILE A 379 -20.16 -1.22 31.68
CA ILE A 379 -21.43 -0.86 31.04
C ILE A 379 -21.92 -1.92 30.05
N ARG A 380 -21.06 -2.87 29.67
CA ARG A 380 -21.36 -3.90 28.66
C ARG A 380 -22.69 -4.64 28.91
N ASP A 381 -22.93 -5.08 30.16
CA ASP A 381 -24.12 -5.90 30.47
C ASP A 381 -25.41 -5.05 30.38
N ARG A 382 -25.31 -3.74 30.64
CA ARG A 382 -26.42 -2.78 30.53
C ARG A 382 -26.70 -2.42 29.08
N VAL A 383 -25.67 -2.31 28.25
CA VAL A 383 -25.80 -2.13 26.80
C VAL A 383 -26.39 -3.39 26.15
N ALA A 384 -25.91 -4.58 26.53
CA ALA A 384 -26.46 -5.85 26.07
C ALA A 384 -27.94 -6.02 26.47
N ALA A 385 -28.32 -5.58 27.68
CA ALA A 385 -29.72 -5.58 28.10
C ALA A 385 -30.59 -4.63 27.26
N LEU A 386 -30.09 -3.44 26.90
CA LEU A 386 -30.77 -2.53 25.98
C LEU A 386 -30.94 -3.15 24.60
N ALA A 387 -29.87 -3.71 24.02
CA ALA A 387 -29.91 -4.37 22.71
C ALA A 387 -30.95 -5.50 22.71
N LYS A 388 -30.96 -6.35 23.74
CA LYS A 388 -31.94 -7.43 23.92
C LYS A 388 -33.38 -6.92 24.01
N LYS A 389 -33.61 -5.79 24.67
CA LYS A 389 -34.96 -5.21 24.82
C LYS A 389 -35.57 -4.78 23.50
N TYR A 390 -34.76 -4.30 22.57
CA TYR A 390 -35.18 -3.83 21.25
C TYR A 390 -34.94 -4.84 20.13
N ASP A 391 -34.63 -6.09 20.47
CA ASP A 391 -34.32 -7.18 19.52
C ASP A 391 -33.17 -6.83 18.55
N LEU A 392 -32.18 -6.08 19.04
CA LEU A 392 -30.97 -5.70 18.30
C LEU A 392 -29.82 -6.67 18.59
N PRO A 393 -28.93 -6.95 17.62
CA PRO A 393 -27.82 -7.85 17.83
C PRO A 393 -26.81 -7.26 18.83
N TYR A 394 -26.29 -8.12 19.70
CA TYR A 394 -25.15 -7.81 20.55
C TYR A 394 -24.17 -8.99 20.45
N GLN A 395 -23.05 -8.77 19.78
CA GLN A 395 -22.12 -9.84 19.43
C GLN A 395 -20.84 -9.75 20.29
N THR A 396 -20.37 -10.90 20.75
CA THR A 396 -19.06 -11.04 21.41
C THR A 396 -18.35 -12.28 20.88
N LEU A 397 -17.08 -12.15 20.51
CA LEU A 397 -16.27 -13.24 19.95
C LEU A 397 -15.05 -13.52 20.81
N GLY A 398 -14.62 -14.79 20.84
CA GLY A 398 -13.32 -15.12 21.40
C GLY A 398 -12.18 -14.46 20.59
N PHE A 399 -11.07 -14.10 21.24
CA PHE A 399 -9.94 -13.44 20.55
C PHE A 399 -9.45 -14.21 19.31
N TRP A 400 -9.23 -15.51 19.45
CA TRP A 400 -8.81 -16.36 18.33
C TRP A 400 -9.94 -16.71 17.36
N GLU A 401 -11.18 -16.68 17.82
CA GLU A 401 -12.35 -16.85 16.97
C GLU A 401 -12.48 -15.66 16.01
N ALA A 402 -12.30 -14.44 16.50
CA ALA A 402 -12.31 -13.21 15.69
C ALA A 402 -11.19 -13.21 14.64
N TRP A 403 -9.97 -13.63 15.01
CA TRP A 403 -8.90 -13.86 14.03
C TRP A 403 -9.33 -14.85 12.94
N GLY A 404 -9.93 -15.98 13.33
CA GLY A 404 -10.46 -16.95 12.40
C GLY A 404 -11.52 -16.36 11.46
N LYS A 405 -12.44 -15.52 11.97
CA LYS A 405 -13.45 -14.83 11.15
C LYS A 405 -12.82 -13.82 10.19
N VAL A 406 -11.83 -13.03 10.61
CA VAL A 406 -11.13 -12.08 9.74
C VAL A 406 -10.42 -12.80 8.60
N PHE A 407 -9.62 -13.83 8.89
CA PHE A 407 -8.91 -14.57 7.84
C PHE A 407 -9.86 -15.31 6.89
N ARG A 408 -10.93 -15.94 7.42
CA ARG A 408 -11.97 -16.57 6.58
C ARG A 408 -12.67 -15.55 5.69
N ASN A 409 -13.05 -14.40 6.22
CA ASN A 409 -13.68 -13.34 5.43
C ASN A 409 -12.72 -12.82 4.33
N LEU A 410 -11.45 -12.60 4.65
CA LEU A 410 -10.43 -12.22 3.67
C LEU A 410 -10.26 -13.27 2.56
N GLU A 411 -10.28 -14.55 2.93
CA GLU A 411 -10.22 -15.68 2.00
C GLU A 411 -11.48 -15.75 1.13
N GLU A 412 -12.67 -15.63 1.71
CA GLU A 412 -13.95 -15.62 0.99
C GLU A 412 -14.05 -14.46 -0.01
N VAL A 413 -13.67 -13.25 0.42
CA VAL A 413 -13.63 -12.07 -0.47
C VAL A 413 -12.60 -12.27 -1.58
N GLY A 414 -11.42 -12.83 -1.25
CA GLY A 414 -10.38 -13.13 -2.25
C GLY A 414 -10.82 -14.21 -3.26
N ASN A 415 -11.53 -15.24 -2.80
CA ASN A 415 -12.08 -16.32 -3.62
C ASN A 415 -13.25 -15.86 -4.47
N HIS A 416 -14.07 -14.92 -3.97
CA HIS A 416 -15.12 -14.28 -4.77
C HIS A 416 -14.55 -13.51 -5.97
N VAL A 417 -13.37 -12.91 -5.80
CA VAL A 417 -12.63 -12.29 -6.90
C VAL A 417 -12.02 -13.35 -7.84
N ALA A 418 -11.50 -14.45 -7.29
CA ALA A 418 -10.93 -15.56 -8.07
C ALA A 418 -11.95 -16.35 -8.91
N SER A 419 -13.20 -16.44 -8.46
CA SER A 419 -14.31 -17.11 -9.17
C SER A 419 -14.90 -16.28 -10.32
N GLY A 420 -14.54 -15.00 -10.43
CA GLY A 420 -14.92 -14.09 -11.51
C GLY A 420 -13.80 -13.73 -12.49
N GLY A 421 -12.60 -14.34 -12.35
CA GLY A 421 -11.43 -13.99 -13.16
C GLY A 421 -10.32 -15.03 -13.03
N GLY A 422 -9.87 -15.55 -14.17
CA GLY A 422 -8.89 -16.64 -14.32
C GLY A 422 -7.71 -16.59 -13.35
N SER A 423 -7.27 -17.77 -12.93
CA SER A 423 -6.24 -18.05 -11.92
C SER A 423 -5.03 -17.11 -11.96
N LEU A 424 -4.53 -16.77 -10.77
CA LEU A 424 -3.42 -15.85 -10.51
C LEU A 424 -2.07 -16.57 -10.52
N ALA A 425 -1.83 -17.38 -11.55
CA ALA A 425 -0.51 -17.95 -11.83
C ALA A 425 0.51 -16.90 -12.32
N TRP A 426 0.14 -15.60 -12.41
CA TRP A 426 0.87 -14.63 -13.23
C TRP A 426 1.85 -13.69 -12.50
N VAL A 427 1.86 -13.56 -11.17
CA VAL A 427 2.75 -12.58 -10.48
C VAL A 427 4.06 -13.20 -10.02
N PHE A 428 4.04 -14.49 -9.73
CA PHE A 428 5.23 -15.29 -9.52
C PHE A 428 5.14 -16.43 -10.52
N PRO A 429 6.21 -16.80 -11.23
CA PRO A 429 6.21 -18.07 -11.94
C PRO A 429 5.78 -19.12 -10.91
N ASN A 430 4.67 -19.81 -11.15
CA ASN A 430 4.53 -21.13 -10.58
C ASN A 430 5.74 -21.91 -11.11
N PHE A 431 6.75 -22.12 -10.27
CA PHE A 431 7.82 -23.10 -10.50
C PHE A 431 7.26 -24.54 -10.40
N GLU A 432 6.00 -24.73 -10.80
CA GLU A 432 5.27 -25.98 -10.97
C GLU A 432 4.77 -26.14 -12.41
N THR A 433 5.37 -25.43 -13.37
CA THR A 433 5.34 -25.90 -14.76
C THR A 433 6.46 -26.92 -14.90
N SER A 434 6.14 -28.11 -15.42
CA SER A 434 7.11 -29.18 -15.61
C SER A 434 8.45 -28.66 -16.15
N TYR A 435 9.56 -28.96 -15.48
CA TYR A 435 10.88 -28.68 -16.05
C TYR A 435 10.96 -29.38 -17.41
N VAL A 436 11.08 -28.59 -18.48
CA VAL A 436 11.21 -29.12 -19.84
C VAL A 436 12.69 -29.22 -20.14
N GLU A 437 13.17 -30.44 -20.40
CA GLU A 437 14.52 -30.64 -20.93
C GLU A 437 14.59 -30.13 -22.38
N TRP A 438 15.72 -29.54 -22.74
CA TRP A 438 15.91 -28.93 -24.06
C TRP A 438 17.05 -29.62 -24.75
N ASP A 439 16.78 -30.19 -25.91
CA ASP A 439 17.81 -30.75 -26.76
C ASP A 439 18.49 -29.61 -27.52
N TYR A 440 19.82 -29.54 -27.43
CA TYR A 440 20.62 -28.63 -28.24
C TYR A 440 20.99 -29.34 -29.55
N THR A 441 20.89 -28.64 -30.68
CA THR A 441 21.20 -29.27 -31.96
C THR A 441 22.70 -29.48 -32.14
N LEU A 442 23.05 -30.68 -32.61
CA LEU A 442 24.42 -31.04 -33.03
C LEU A 442 24.78 -30.49 -34.42
N ASN A 443 23.81 -29.95 -35.16
CA ASN A 443 24.02 -29.32 -36.47
C ASN A 443 23.98 -27.80 -36.31
N PRO A 444 25.11 -27.16 -36.03
CA PRO A 444 25.13 -25.74 -35.74
C PRO A 444 25.08 -24.91 -37.03
N THR A 445 24.39 -23.78 -36.98
CA THR A 445 24.49 -22.72 -38.01
C THR A 445 25.88 -22.07 -38.08
N MET A 446 26.64 -22.16 -36.99
CA MET A 446 28.05 -21.74 -36.89
C MET A 446 28.84 -22.69 -35.99
N GLU A 447 30.03 -23.09 -36.43
CA GLU A 447 30.93 -23.96 -35.66
C GLU A 447 31.16 -23.43 -34.23
N PRO A 448 30.85 -24.22 -33.19
CA PRO A 448 31.04 -23.83 -31.80
C PRO A 448 32.53 -23.85 -31.40
N PHE A 449 32.94 -22.89 -30.57
CA PHE A 449 34.24 -22.91 -29.93
C PHE A 449 34.37 -24.13 -29.00
N THR A 450 35.59 -24.52 -28.66
CA THR A 450 35.85 -25.64 -27.74
C THR A 450 35.15 -25.41 -26.40
N PHE A 451 35.27 -24.23 -25.81
CA PHE A 451 34.60 -23.90 -24.54
C PHE A 451 33.07 -23.87 -24.62
N GLU A 452 32.48 -23.60 -25.79
CA GLU A 452 31.03 -23.64 -25.97
C GLU A 452 30.53 -25.10 -26.01
N ARG A 453 31.33 -26.02 -26.58
CA ARG A 453 31.07 -27.47 -26.61
C ARG A 453 31.32 -28.14 -25.28
N ASP A 454 32.41 -27.77 -24.60
CA ASP A 454 32.89 -28.41 -23.38
C ASP A 454 32.10 -27.98 -22.12
N TYR A 455 31.24 -26.96 -22.23
CA TYR A 455 30.29 -26.57 -21.19
C TYR A 455 29.19 -27.65 -21.06
N THR A 456 29.60 -28.77 -20.47
CA THR A 456 29.00 -30.11 -20.57
C THR A 456 27.71 -30.30 -19.78
N ASN A 457 27.10 -29.22 -19.24
CA ASN A 457 25.84 -29.35 -18.52
C ASN A 457 25.00 -28.06 -18.52
N LEU A 458 24.66 -27.55 -19.71
CA LEU A 458 23.69 -26.46 -19.90
C LEU A 458 22.34 -26.76 -19.22
N SER A 459 21.90 -28.02 -19.27
CA SER A 459 20.71 -28.52 -18.57
C SER A 459 20.86 -28.43 -17.06
N PHE A 460 22.04 -28.77 -16.49
CA PHE A 460 22.30 -28.55 -15.06
C PHE A 460 22.22 -27.08 -14.66
N SER A 461 22.77 -26.13 -15.42
CA SER A 461 22.69 -24.71 -15.04
C SER A 461 21.24 -24.23 -14.98
N ARG A 462 20.41 -24.60 -15.96
CA ARG A 462 18.98 -24.28 -15.98
C ARG A 462 18.24 -24.97 -14.84
N LYS A 463 18.48 -26.28 -14.65
CA LYS A 463 17.88 -27.08 -13.57
C LYS A 463 18.23 -26.53 -12.19
N TRP A 464 19.49 -26.11 -11.99
CA TRP A 464 19.93 -25.51 -10.75
C TRP A 464 19.22 -24.18 -10.48
N TRP A 465 19.12 -23.29 -11.48
CA TRP A 465 18.38 -22.03 -11.35
C TRP A 465 16.87 -22.25 -11.16
N TRP A 466 16.31 -23.32 -11.75
CA TRP A 466 14.94 -23.75 -11.53
C TRP A 466 14.72 -24.18 -10.06
N GLU A 467 15.55 -25.10 -9.57
CA GLU A 467 15.50 -25.63 -8.19
C GLU A 467 15.81 -24.55 -7.14
N ASN A 468 16.58 -23.53 -7.51
CA ASN A 468 17.01 -22.45 -6.63
C ASN A 468 16.43 -21.08 -7.03
N SER A 469 15.23 -21.08 -7.63
CA SER A 469 14.60 -19.87 -8.14
C SER A 469 14.36 -18.78 -7.09
N TYR A 470 14.20 -19.16 -5.82
CA TYR A 470 14.10 -18.23 -4.69
C TYR A 470 15.37 -17.37 -4.53
N LEU A 471 16.55 -17.88 -4.90
CA LEU A 471 17.82 -17.15 -4.83
C LEU A 471 17.82 -15.92 -5.75
N VAL A 472 17.09 -15.96 -6.87
CA VAL A 472 17.04 -14.86 -7.84
C VAL A 472 16.50 -13.59 -7.18
N VAL A 473 15.42 -13.71 -6.40
CA VAL A 473 14.87 -12.54 -5.69
C VAL A 473 15.79 -12.13 -4.54
N GLN A 474 16.36 -13.10 -3.81
CA GLN A 474 17.26 -12.82 -2.69
C GLN A 474 18.53 -12.08 -3.14
N ILE A 475 19.11 -12.45 -4.28
CA ILE A 475 20.27 -11.78 -4.84
C ILE A 475 19.91 -10.36 -5.28
N ALA A 476 18.75 -10.14 -5.91
CA ALA A 476 18.28 -8.80 -6.27
C ALA A 476 18.07 -7.90 -5.03
N VAL A 477 17.45 -8.44 -3.98
CA VAL A 477 17.24 -7.73 -2.69
C VAL A 477 18.58 -7.44 -2.02
N THR A 478 19.49 -8.42 -1.99
CA THR A 478 20.83 -8.28 -1.42
C THR A 478 21.63 -7.22 -2.18
N TYR A 479 21.53 -7.19 -3.50
CA TYR A 479 22.11 -6.13 -4.33
C TYR A 479 21.57 -4.74 -3.95
N ILE A 480 20.25 -4.59 -3.81
CA ILE A 480 19.63 -3.31 -3.43
C ILE A 480 20.16 -2.86 -2.06
N ILE A 481 20.09 -3.74 -1.05
CA ILE A 481 20.59 -3.45 0.30
C ILE A 481 22.08 -3.12 0.27
N GLY A 482 22.88 -3.91 -0.44
CA GLY A 482 24.32 -3.75 -0.58
C GLY A 482 24.70 -2.42 -1.23
N ILE A 483 24.03 -2.02 -2.30
CA ILE A 483 24.28 -0.74 -2.99
C ILE A 483 23.92 0.45 -2.12
N PHE A 484 22.78 0.43 -1.44
CA PHE A 484 22.42 1.53 -0.54
C PHE A 484 23.31 1.57 0.70
N GLY A 485 23.73 0.41 1.22
CA GLY A 485 24.74 0.30 2.27
C GLY A 485 26.11 0.85 1.84
N LEU A 486 26.55 0.52 0.62
CA LEU A 486 27.78 1.06 0.04
C LEU A 486 27.68 2.57 -0.18
N ALA A 487 26.53 3.07 -0.63
CA ALA A 487 26.28 4.51 -0.81
C ALA A 487 26.33 5.27 0.51
N TRP A 488 25.76 4.68 1.56
CA TRP A 488 25.87 5.20 2.92
C TRP A 488 27.32 5.19 3.42
N TRP A 489 28.06 4.10 3.23
CA TRP A 489 29.47 3.99 3.61
C TRP A 489 30.37 5.01 2.88
N MET A 490 30.05 5.32 1.62
CA MET A 490 30.74 6.34 0.83
C MET A 490 30.41 7.78 1.23
N LYS A 491 29.35 8.04 2.02
CA LYS A 491 28.88 9.39 2.36
C LYS A 491 30.01 10.30 2.85
N ASN A 492 30.84 9.81 3.77
CA ASN A 492 31.92 10.57 4.42
C ASN A 492 33.31 10.33 3.81
N ARG A 493 33.41 9.66 2.65
CA ARG A 493 34.68 9.33 1.99
C ARG A 493 34.92 10.18 0.74
N LYS A 494 36.15 10.31 0.28
CA LYS A 494 36.44 10.96 -1.01
C LYS A 494 36.03 10.01 -2.16
N PRO A 495 35.55 10.54 -3.31
CA PRO A 495 35.23 9.70 -4.46
C PRO A 495 36.50 9.03 -5.00
N TYR A 496 36.41 7.75 -5.36
CA TYR A 496 37.53 7.03 -5.97
C TYR A 496 37.72 7.45 -7.42
N ASN A 497 38.99 7.57 -7.87
CA ASN A 497 39.32 7.78 -9.27
C ASN A 497 39.46 6.43 -9.97
N LEU A 498 38.34 5.88 -10.45
CA LEU A 498 38.27 4.55 -11.08
C LEU A 498 38.14 4.63 -12.60
N ARG A 499 38.79 5.60 -13.26
CA ARG A 499 38.61 5.84 -14.70
C ARG A 499 39.16 4.70 -15.57
N LYS A 500 40.35 4.20 -15.24
CA LYS A 500 40.99 3.11 -15.99
C LYS A 500 40.21 1.81 -15.81
N GLU A 501 39.81 1.52 -14.58
CA GLU A 501 39.03 0.35 -14.20
C GLU A 501 37.67 0.38 -14.89
N LEU A 502 37.00 1.54 -14.90
CA LEU A 502 35.73 1.71 -15.59
C LEU A 502 35.88 1.61 -17.11
N PHE A 503 36.97 2.12 -17.70
CA PHE A 503 37.25 1.94 -19.12
C PHE A 503 37.40 0.46 -19.48
N VAL A 504 38.24 -0.26 -18.74
CA VAL A 504 38.48 -1.70 -18.95
C VAL A 504 37.19 -2.49 -18.76
N TRP A 505 36.43 -2.21 -17.69
CA TRP A 505 35.16 -2.87 -17.41
C TRP A 505 34.14 -2.69 -18.54
N ASN A 506 33.92 -1.45 -18.98
CA ASN A 506 33.00 -1.17 -20.09
C ASN A 506 33.50 -1.77 -21.41
N LEU A 507 34.81 -1.75 -21.67
CA LEU A 507 35.37 -2.38 -22.87
C LEU A 507 35.16 -3.89 -22.87
N LEU A 508 35.36 -4.55 -21.72
CA LEU A 508 35.11 -5.98 -21.57
C LEU A 508 33.64 -6.32 -21.80
N LEU A 509 32.71 -5.56 -21.22
CA LEU A 509 31.27 -5.76 -21.44
C LEU A 509 30.85 -5.48 -22.88
N ALA A 510 31.47 -4.50 -23.56
CA ALA A 510 31.22 -4.21 -24.96
C ALA A 510 31.70 -5.36 -25.87
N VAL A 511 32.91 -5.87 -25.66
CA VAL A 511 33.45 -7.01 -26.43
C VAL A 511 32.65 -8.28 -26.15
N PHE A 512 32.36 -8.57 -24.88
CA PHE A 512 31.49 -9.68 -24.48
C PHE A 512 30.14 -9.62 -25.20
N SER A 513 29.50 -8.45 -25.22
CA SER A 513 28.22 -8.26 -25.87
C SER A 513 28.31 -8.37 -27.39
N ALA A 514 29.41 -7.91 -28.01
CA ALA A 514 29.61 -8.00 -29.45
C ALA A 514 29.78 -9.45 -29.91
N VAL A 515 30.57 -10.23 -29.16
CA VAL A 515 30.72 -11.66 -29.42
C VAL A 515 29.38 -12.37 -29.20
N GLY A 516 28.72 -12.16 -28.05
CA GLY A 516 27.41 -12.75 -27.78
C GLY A 516 26.36 -12.42 -28.85
N TRP A 517 26.34 -11.18 -29.35
CA TRP A 517 25.49 -10.79 -30.47
C TRP A 517 25.78 -11.62 -31.72
N SER A 518 27.04 -11.70 -32.15
CA SER A 518 27.41 -12.46 -33.36
C SER A 518 27.02 -13.93 -33.31
N ARG A 519 27.02 -14.54 -32.10
CA ARG A 519 26.72 -15.96 -31.88
C ARG A 519 25.23 -16.24 -31.77
N VAL A 520 24.46 -15.39 -31.09
CA VAL A 520 23.00 -15.56 -30.96
C VAL A 520 22.27 -15.10 -32.22
N PHE A 521 22.71 -14.00 -32.84
CA PHE A 521 22.03 -13.40 -33.99
C PHE A 521 22.06 -14.29 -35.23
N SER A 522 23.13 -15.06 -35.47
CA SER A 522 23.23 -15.95 -36.64
C SER A 522 22.15 -17.04 -36.63
N GLU A 523 21.91 -17.67 -35.49
CA GLU A 523 20.85 -18.66 -35.32
C GLU A 523 19.47 -18.00 -35.37
N PHE A 524 19.32 -16.83 -34.75
CA PHE A 524 18.07 -16.10 -34.79
C PHE A 524 17.66 -15.71 -36.22
N LEU A 525 18.63 -15.34 -37.06
CA LEU A 525 18.43 -14.99 -38.46
C LEU A 525 18.04 -16.22 -39.30
N ASP A 526 18.63 -17.38 -39.03
CA ASP A 526 18.25 -18.66 -39.65
C ASP A 526 16.79 -19.04 -39.33
N VAL A 527 16.39 -18.94 -38.06
CA VAL A 527 15.01 -19.22 -37.62
C VAL A 527 14.00 -18.28 -38.28
N ILE A 528 14.30 -16.97 -38.33
CA ILE A 528 13.41 -15.98 -38.96
C ILE A 528 13.36 -16.10 -40.48
N SER A 529 14.45 -16.50 -41.12
CA SER A 529 14.51 -16.64 -42.59
C SER A 529 13.86 -17.93 -43.09
N GLY A 530 13.60 -18.88 -42.19
CA GLY A 530 12.92 -20.12 -42.50
C GLY A 530 11.40 -19.99 -42.69
N PRO A 531 10.71 -21.09 -43.03
CA PRO A 531 9.26 -21.13 -43.19
C PRO A 531 8.52 -20.66 -41.93
N ASN A 532 7.52 -19.78 -42.10
CA ASN A 532 6.81 -19.13 -40.99
C ASN A 532 7.74 -18.50 -39.94
N GLY A 533 8.92 -18.02 -40.35
CA GLY A 533 10.02 -17.71 -39.44
C GLY A 533 9.69 -16.71 -38.33
N PHE A 534 8.84 -15.71 -38.57
CA PHE A 534 8.37 -14.83 -37.49
C PHE A 534 7.55 -15.60 -36.45
N HIS A 535 6.51 -16.33 -36.86
CA HIS A 535 5.70 -17.15 -35.95
C HIS A 535 6.54 -18.21 -35.24
N ARG A 536 7.43 -18.88 -35.99
CA ARG A 536 8.37 -19.89 -35.50
C ARG A 536 9.26 -19.32 -34.39
N SER A 537 9.85 -18.15 -34.61
CA SER A 537 10.72 -17.48 -33.63
C SER A 537 10.02 -17.02 -32.34
N VAL A 538 8.69 -16.87 -32.37
CA VAL A 538 7.90 -16.38 -31.23
C VAL A 538 7.16 -17.50 -30.52
N CYS A 539 6.50 -18.38 -31.26
CA CYS A 539 5.53 -19.33 -30.73
C CYS A 539 5.97 -20.79 -30.79
N VAL A 540 7.03 -21.13 -31.52
CA VAL A 540 7.49 -22.52 -31.67
C VAL A 540 8.75 -22.74 -30.85
N ARG A 541 8.74 -23.76 -29.99
CA ARG A 541 9.87 -24.12 -29.12
C ARG A 541 10.85 -25.03 -29.87
N ASP A 542 11.64 -24.41 -30.74
CA ASP A 542 12.71 -25.09 -31.46
C ASP A 542 13.96 -25.27 -30.60
N THR A 543 14.67 -26.36 -30.88
CA THR A 543 16.01 -26.63 -30.36
C THR A 543 16.97 -25.47 -30.68
N LEU A 544 17.84 -25.14 -29.73
CA LEU A 544 18.86 -24.09 -29.90
C LEU A 544 20.17 -24.71 -30.39
N ASN A 545 20.86 -24.01 -31.28
CA ASN A 545 22.27 -24.32 -31.56
C ASN A 545 23.08 -24.15 -30.25
N ILE A 546 24.03 -25.07 -30.00
CA ILE A 546 24.96 -25.06 -28.86
C ILE A 546 25.56 -23.67 -28.60
N SER A 547 26.01 -22.99 -29.66
CA SER A 547 26.59 -21.64 -29.54
C SER A 547 25.58 -20.65 -28.95
N SER A 548 24.38 -20.53 -29.52
CA SER A 548 23.33 -19.64 -29.02
C SER A 548 22.87 -20.02 -27.61
N GLY A 549 22.75 -21.32 -27.34
CA GLY A 549 22.43 -21.84 -26.02
C GLY A 549 23.42 -21.34 -24.96
N PHE A 550 24.72 -21.56 -25.20
CA PHE A 550 25.79 -21.10 -24.31
C PHE A 550 25.73 -19.59 -24.07
N TRP A 551 25.68 -18.79 -25.14
CA TRP A 551 25.71 -17.32 -25.00
C TRP A 551 24.45 -16.75 -24.34
N LEU A 552 23.29 -17.38 -24.53
CA LEU A 552 22.10 -17.05 -23.75
C LEU A 552 22.36 -17.35 -22.27
N VAL A 553 22.87 -18.53 -21.87
CA VAL A 553 23.20 -18.81 -20.46
C VAL A 553 24.10 -17.75 -19.86
N VAL A 554 25.20 -17.43 -20.53
CA VAL A 554 26.17 -16.45 -20.02
C VAL A 554 25.60 -15.03 -20.04
N ALA A 555 24.63 -14.70 -20.91
CA ALA A 555 23.90 -13.43 -20.86
C ALA A 555 23.15 -13.25 -19.54
N HIS A 556 22.63 -14.32 -18.93
CA HIS A 556 21.97 -14.25 -17.62
C HIS A 556 22.98 -13.98 -16.50
N TRP A 557 24.13 -14.66 -16.55
CA TRP A 557 25.24 -14.40 -15.63
C TRP A 557 25.81 -12.99 -15.80
N SER A 558 25.78 -12.42 -17.00
CA SER A 558 26.21 -11.04 -17.23
C SER A 558 25.36 -10.05 -16.44
N LYS A 559 24.07 -10.30 -16.21
CA LYS A 559 23.21 -9.40 -15.42
C LYS A 559 23.64 -9.28 -13.96
N LEU A 560 24.20 -10.34 -13.39
CA LEU A 560 24.86 -10.28 -12.08
C LEU A 560 26.14 -9.46 -12.14
N ALA A 561 26.96 -9.67 -13.18
CA ALA A 561 28.18 -8.89 -13.39
C ALA A 561 27.88 -7.38 -13.53
N GLU A 562 26.81 -7.03 -14.25
CA GLU A 562 26.35 -5.64 -14.47
C GLU A 562 25.95 -4.92 -13.17
N PHE A 563 25.74 -5.60 -12.04
CA PHE A 563 25.60 -4.93 -10.73
C PHE A 563 26.83 -4.12 -10.34
N VAL A 564 28.00 -4.48 -10.87
CA VAL A 564 29.26 -3.74 -10.70
C VAL A 564 29.16 -2.32 -11.28
N ASP A 565 28.32 -2.07 -12.29
CA ASP A 565 28.10 -0.71 -12.82
C ASP A 565 27.61 0.23 -11.73
N THR A 566 26.69 -0.26 -10.90
CA THR A 566 26.12 0.48 -9.78
C THR A 566 27.15 0.71 -8.68
N ILE A 567 28.04 -0.27 -8.46
CA ILE A 567 29.18 -0.13 -7.54
C ILE A 567 30.10 1.01 -8.03
N PHE A 568 30.44 1.06 -9.31
CA PHE A 568 31.24 2.17 -9.87
C PHE A 568 30.57 3.53 -9.72
N ILE A 569 29.25 3.63 -9.93
CA ILE A 569 28.49 4.87 -9.71
C ILE A 569 28.65 5.35 -8.28
N VAL A 570 28.46 4.45 -7.31
CA VAL A 570 28.52 4.75 -5.88
C VAL A 570 29.93 5.12 -5.43
N LEU A 571 30.94 4.33 -5.79
CA LEU A 571 32.35 4.59 -5.41
C LEU A 571 32.88 5.91 -5.99
N ARG A 572 32.36 6.33 -7.14
CA ARG A 572 32.70 7.61 -7.78
C ARG A 572 31.81 8.78 -7.34
N LYS A 573 30.88 8.55 -6.40
CA LYS A 573 29.88 9.53 -5.92
C LYS A 573 29.08 10.19 -7.04
N ARG A 574 28.70 9.42 -8.05
CA ARG A 574 27.76 9.87 -9.09
C ARG A 574 26.32 9.66 -8.61
N PRO A 575 25.35 10.47 -9.08
CA PRO A 575 23.97 10.37 -8.62
C PRO A 575 23.37 9.01 -9.01
N LEU A 576 22.98 8.24 -7.99
CA LEU A 576 22.29 6.97 -8.19
C LEU A 576 20.82 7.25 -8.49
N THR A 577 20.36 6.88 -9.68
CA THR A 577 18.98 7.13 -10.11
C THR A 577 18.07 5.94 -9.80
N PHE A 578 16.79 6.22 -9.52
CA PHE A 578 15.78 5.16 -9.37
C PHE A 578 15.73 4.25 -10.61
N LEU A 579 15.72 4.85 -11.81
CA LEU A 579 15.69 4.12 -13.08
C LEU A 579 16.82 3.08 -13.17
N HIS A 580 18.03 3.46 -12.79
CA HIS A 580 19.20 2.58 -12.80
C HIS A 580 19.02 1.38 -11.86
N VAL A 581 18.75 1.63 -10.58
CA VAL A 581 18.62 0.56 -9.58
C VAL A 581 17.44 -0.37 -9.90
N TYR A 582 16.31 0.21 -10.28
CA TYR A 582 15.10 -0.52 -10.68
C TYR A 582 15.36 -1.39 -11.91
N HIS A 583 15.98 -0.84 -12.96
CA HIS A 583 16.33 -1.58 -14.17
C HIS A 583 17.24 -2.76 -13.86
N HIS A 584 18.38 -2.55 -13.20
CA HIS A 584 19.33 -3.64 -12.93
C HIS A 584 18.70 -4.74 -12.07
N ALA A 585 17.99 -4.40 -11.00
CA ALA A 585 17.38 -5.41 -10.12
C ALA A 585 16.28 -6.21 -10.83
N VAL A 586 15.35 -5.54 -11.51
CA VAL A 586 14.21 -6.20 -12.16
C VAL A 586 14.62 -6.94 -13.44
N THR A 587 15.56 -6.39 -14.22
CA THR A 587 16.07 -7.05 -15.44
C THR A 587 16.78 -8.34 -15.08
N TYR A 588 17.58 -8.36 -14.00
CA TYR A 588 18.18 -9.60 -13.51
C TYR A 588 17.13 -10.68 -13.21
N VAL A 589 16.08 -10.34 -12.47
CA VAL A 589 15.00 -11.28 -12.11
C VAL A 589 14.29 -11.81 -13.36
N LEU A 590 13.95 -10.92 -14.30
CA LEU A 590 13.30 -11.29 -15.55
C LEU A 590 14.17 -12.19 -16.41
N CYS A 591 15.44 -11.83 -16.60
CA CYS A 591 16.39 -12.58 -17.42
C CYS A 591 16.54 -14.01 -16.89
N VAL A 592 16.79 -14.20 -15.58
CA VAL A 592 16.94 -15.55 -15.02
C VAL A 592 15.62 -16.32 -15.09
N SER A 593 14.48 -15.67 -14.83
CA SER A 593 13.17 -16.33 -14.88
C SER A 593 12.78 -16.78 -16.29
N SER A 594 13.05 -15.95 -17.30
CA SER A 594 12.76 -16.26 -18.71
C SER A 594 13.71 -17.33 -19.28
N PHE A 595 14.98 -17.35 -18.82
CA PHE A 595 15.91 -18.43 -19.13
C PHE A 595 15.41 -19.78 -18.68
N VAL A 596 14.98 -19.83 -17.42
CA VAL A 596 14.56 -21.05 -16.73
C VAL A 596 13.34 -21.68 -17.40
N GLN A 597 12.45 -20.87 -17.96
CA GLN A 597 11.25 -21.33 -18.66
C GLN A 597 11.52 -21.81 -20.10
N GLY A 598 12.62 -21.38 -20.69
CA GLY A 598 12.95 -21.77 -22.05
C GLY A 598 11.88 -21.33 -23.05
N GLU A 599 11.67 -20.03 -23.17
CA GLU A 599 10.72 -19.48 -24.13
C GLU A 599 11.42 -19.15 -25.46
N PRO A 600 10.77 -19.36 -26.63
CA PRO A 600 11.36 -19.08 -27.94
C PRO A 600 11.83 -17.62 -28.08
N ILE A 601 11.12 -16.70 -27.41
CA ILE A 601 11.39 -15.27 -27.41
C ILE A 601 12.74 -14.87 -26.81
N ASN A 602 13.42 -15.78 -26.08
CA ASN A 602 14.77 -15.54 -25.57
C ASN A 602 15.77 -15.16 -26.68
N ARG A 603 15.53 -15.58 -27.92
CA ARG A 603 16.31 -15.16 -29.11
C ARG A 603 16.24 -13.65 -29.36
N TYR A 604 15.05 -13.06 -29.17
CA TYR A 604 14.85 -11.62 -29.27
C TYR A 604 15.52 -10.88 -28.12
N TYR A 605 15.37 -11.36 -26.88
CA TYR A 605 16.04 -10.74 -25.73
C TYR A 605 17.54 -10.75 -25.88
N GLY A 606 18.13 -11.91 -26.18
CA GLY A 606 19.57 -12.03 -26.37
C GLY A 606 20.08 -11.14 -27.50
N SER A 607 19.50 -11.27 -28.70
CA SER A 607 19.98 -10.53 -29.88
C SER A 607 19.85 -9.02 -29.71
N ILE A 608 18.69 -8.52 -29.28
CA ILE A 608 18.47 -7.08 -29.16
C ILE A 608 19.27 -6.52 -27.98
N ASN A 609 19.30 -7.21 -26.83
CA ASN A 609 20.05 -6.72 -25.66
C ASN A 609 21.55 -6.69 -25.94
N PHE A 610 22.13 -7.74 -26.54
CA PHE A 610 23.55 -7.75 -26.87
C PHE A 610 23.94 -6.63 -27.84
N LEU A 611 23.10 -6.34 -28.84
CA LEU A 611 23.35 -5.23 -29.77
C LEU A 611 23.35 -3.88 -29.05
N VAL A 612 22.30 -3.62 -28.25
CA VAL A 612 22.16 -2.37 -27.50
C VAL A 612 23.28 -2.23 -26.46
N HIS A 613 23.64 -3.30 -25.76
CA HIS A 613 24.72 -3.32 -24.77
C HIS A 613 26.09 -3.11 -25.42
N THR A 614 26.36 -3.70 -26.59
CA THR A 614 27.58 -3.42 -27.35
C THR A 614 27.72 -1.92 -27.61
N ALA A 615 26.66 -1.28 -28.12
CA ALA A 615 26.66 0.15 -28.41
C ALA A 615 26.77 1.02 -27.14
N MET A 616 26.01 0.68 -26.09
CA MET A 616 25.96 1.42 -24.83
C MET A 616 27.30 1.35 -24.07
N TYR A 617 27.88 0.15 -23.91
CA TYR A 617 29.14 -0.01 -23.19
C TYR A 617 30.32 0.55 -23.98
N THR A 618 30.29 0.49 -25.32
CA THR A 618 31.28 1.21 -26.14
C THR A 618 31.22 2.71 -25.87
N TYR A 619 30.02 3.29 -25.82
CA TYR A 619 29.83 4.70 -25.47
C TYR A 619 30.34 5.02 -24.06
N PHE A 620 30.08 4.17 -23.07
CA PHE A 620 30.57 4.36 -21.70
C PHE A 620 32.08 4.18 -21.57
N ALA A 621 32.69 3.26 -22.31
CA ALA A 621 34.14 3.12 -22.39
C ALA A 621 34.78 4.40 -22.94
N LEU A 622 34.29 4.91 -24.07
CA LEU A 622 34.76 6.19 -24.63
C LEU A 622 34.57 7.35 -23.65
N SER A 623 33.43 7.40 -22.95
CA SER A 623 33.16 8.42 -21.95
C SER A 623 34.05 8.34 -20.70
N ALA A 624 34.70 7.18 -20.44
CA ALA A 624 35.57 6.99 -19.28
C ALA A 624 36.97 7.62 -19.47
N ILE A 625 37.40 7.85 -20.72
CA ILE A 625 38.72 8.41 -21.09
C ILE A 625 38.66 9.90 -21.44
N ASP A 626 37.72 10.65 -20.85
CA ASP A 626 37.47 12.09 -21.07
C ASP A 626 37.10 12.51 -22.50
N TYR A 627 36.94 11.56 -23.42
CA TYR A 627 36.26 11.82 -24.68
C TYR A 627 34.79 12.13 -24.40
N LYS A 628 34.24 13.15 -25.06
CA LYS A 628 32.83 13.56 -24.95
C LYS A 628 32.12 13.18 -26.25
N PRO A 629 31.47 12.00 -26.31
CA PRO A 629 30.81 11.60 -27.54
C PRO A 629 29.69 12.59 -27.92
N PRO A 630 29.38 12.75 -29.22
CA PRO A 630 28.35 13.69 -29.66
C PRO A 630 26.99 13.42 -29.01
N ARG A 631 26.27 14.47 -28.65
CA ARG A 631 24.91 14.38 -28.08
C ARG A 631 23.96 13.54 -28.94
N ARG A 632 24.11 13.60 -30.27
CA ARG A 632 23.32 12.80 -31.22
C ARG A 632 23.49 11.30 -30.96
N LEU A 633 24.70 10.84 -30.67
CA LEU A 633 24.97 9.44 -30.36
C LEU A 633 24.27 9.01 -29.07
N ALA A 634 24.32 9.84 -28.01
CA ALA A 634 23.60 9.57 -26.77
C ALA A 634 22.07 9.49 -26.98
N MET A 635 21.51 10.38 -27.82
CA MET A 635 20.09 10.33 -28.21
C MET A 635 19.76 9.05 -28.99
N CYS A 636 20.59 8.66 -29.97
CA CYS A 636 20.40 7.42 -30.72
C CYS A 636 20.42 6.19 -29.79
N LEU A 637 21.35 6.13 -28.84
CA LEU A 637 21.42 5.02 -27.87
C LEU A 637 20.16 4.93 -27.02
N THR A 638 19.71 6.06 -26.44
CA THR A 638 18.48 6.07 -25.65
C THR A 638 17.25 5.75 -26.51
N ALA A 639 17.22 6.18 -27.78
CA ALA A 639 16.16 5.82 -28.72
C ALA A 639 16.15 4.31 -29.04
N MET A 640 17.32 3.70 -29.26
CA MET A 640 17.46 2.25 -29.41
C MET A 640 16.96 1.51 -28.17
N GLN A 641 17.29 2.01 -26.97
CA GLN A 641 16.79 1.43 -25.72
C GLN A 641 15.27 1.53 -25.59
N VAL A 642 14.65 2.64 -25.97
CA VAL A 642 13.18 2.78 -25.96
C VAL A 642 12.55 1.86 -27.00
N PHE A 643 13.12 1.80 -28.21
CA PHE A 643 12.64 0.94 -29.28
C PHE A 643 12.68 -0.54 -28.89
N GLN A 644 13.72 -0.98 -28.16
CA GLN A 644 13.83 -2.36 -27.69
C GLN A 644 12.59 -2.78 -26.88
N PHE A 645 12.12 -1.92 -25.98
CA PHE A 645 10.99 -2.24 -25.10
C PHE A 645 9.67 -2.22 -25.88
N ALA A 646 9.51 -1.26 -26.80
CA ALA A 646 8.35 -1.21 -27.68
C ALA A 646 8.27 -2.45 -28.60
N PHE A 647 9.41 -2.89 -29.12
CA PHE A 647 9.51 -4.06 -29.99
C PHE A 647 9.17 -5.34 -29.24
N ILE A 648 9.79 -5.57 -28.07
CA ILE A 648 9.48 -6.71 -27.20
C ILE A 648 7.99 -6.76 -26.83
N MET A 649 7.41 -5.61 -26.50
CA MET A 649 5.98 -5.50 -26.23
C MET A 649 5.13 -5.94 -27.45
N GLY A 650 5.51 -5.53 -28.66
CA GLY A 650 4.85 -5.96 -29.90
C GLY A 650 4.89 -7.48 -30.12
N VAL A 651 6.03 -8.11 -29.85
CA VAL A 651 6.19 -9.58 -29.97
C VAL A 651 5.28 -10.32 -28.98
N HIS A 652 5.15 -9.84 -27.74
CA HIS A 652 4.22 -10.43 -26.78
C HIS A 652 2.74 -10.20 -27.14
N PHE A 653 2.38 -9.03 -27.67
CA PHE A 653 1.02 -8.81 -28.17
C PHE A 653 0.68 -9.73 -29.33
N TYR A 654 1.64 -10.00 -30.23
CA TYR A 654 1.47 -11.00 -31.28
C TYR A 654 1.24 -12.40 -30.68
N ALA A 655 2.08 -12.83 -29.73
CA ALA A 655 1.93 -14.13 -29.07
C ALA A 655 0.55 -14.28 -28.40
N ILE A 656 0.05 -13.22 -27.75
CA ILE A 656 -1.30 -13.20 -27.18
C ILE A 656 -2.36 -13.29 -28.28
N GLY A 657 -2.22 -12.53 -29.38
CA GLY A 657 -3.15 -12.57 -30.52
C GLY A 657 -3.25 -13.98 -31.15
N VAL A 658 -2.12 -14.66 -31.32
CA VAL A 658 -2.05 -16.06 -31.78
C VAL A 658 -2.86 -16.97 -30.85
N LYS A 659 -2.67 -16.87 -29.54
CA LYS A 659 -3.42 -17.67 -28.57
C LYS A 659 -4.91 -17.37 -28.57
N LEU A 660 -5.29 -16.10 -28.69
CA LEU A 660 -6.69 -15.68 -28.78
C LEU A 660 -7.37 -16.20 -30.06
N SER A 661 -6.59 -16.44 -31.13
CA SER A 661 -7.09 -17.08 -32.36
C SER A 661 -7.25 -18.60 -32.26
N GLY A 662 -6.99 -19.20 -31.09
CA GLY A 662 -7.08 -20.65 -30.85
C GLY A 662 -5.84 -21.44 -31.31
N GLN A 663 -4.78 -20.77 -31.76
CA GLN A 663 -3.52 -21.42 -32.14
C GLN A 663 -2.61 -21.61 -30.93
N LEU A 664 -1.84 -22.71 -30.91
CA LEU A 664 -0.86 -22.99 -29.86
C LEU A 664 0.35 -22.07 -29.98
N CYS A 665 0.80 -21.51 -28.85
CA CYS A 665 2.01 -20.70 -28.76
C CYS A 665 2.77 -21.05 -27.47
N ALA A 666 4.06 -21.35 -27.60
CA ALA A 666 4.89 -21.91 -26.52
C ALA A 666 5.27 -20.91 -25.42
N ILE A 667 5.10 -19.61 -25.65
CA ILE A 667 5.28 -18.59 -24.60
C ILE A 667 4.16 -18.77 -23.58
N SER A 668 4.44 -18.65 -22.28
CA SER A 668 3.42 -18.73 -21.23
C SER A 668 2.59 -17.43 -21.13
N ASN A 669 1.34 -17.52 -20.64
CA ASN A 669 0.52 -16.30 -20.43
C ASN A 669 1.08 -15.45 -19.29
N GLU A 670 1.68 -16.13 -18.32
CA GLU A 670 2.29 -15.63 -17.11
C GLU A 670 3.54 -14.82 -17.48
N SER A 671 4.49 -15.41 -18.22
CA SER A 671 5.68 -14.69 -18.72
C SER A 671 5.31 -13.50 -19.60
N SER A 672 4.30 -13.66 -20.47
CA SER A 672 3.83 -12.56 -21.32
C SER A 672 3.31 -11.40 -20.48
N SER A 673 2.51 -11.68 -19.45
CA SER A 673 1.94 -10.64 -18.58
C SER A 673 3.02 -9.90 -17.80
N VAL A 674 3.96 -10.63 -17.19
CA VAL A 674 5.06 -10.04 -16.42
C VAL A 674 5.99 -9.22 -17.30
N THR A 675 6.38 -9.77 -18.46
CA THR A 675 7.29 -9.08 -19.36
C THR A 675 6.64 -7.86 -20.00
N LEU A 676 5.35 -7.90 -20.33
CA LEU A 676 4.61 -6.72 -20.78
C LEU A 676 4.57 -5.65 -19.72
N MET A 677 4.25 -6.00 -18.47
CA MET A 677 4.20 -5.03 -17.36
C MET A 677 5.54 -4.31 -17.17
N VAL A 678 6.65 -5.06 -17.15
CA VAL A 678 7.98 -4.45 -16.99
C VAL A 678 8.43 -3.71 -18.25
N SER A 679 8.16 -4.22 -19.44
CA SER A 679 8.49 -3.53 -20.68
C SER A 679 7.74 -2.21 -20.82
N ILE A 680 6.48 -2.15 -20.38
CA ILE A 680 5.70 -0.90 -20.29
C ILE A 680 6.34 0.05 -19.26
N SER A 681 6.73 -0.44 -18.09
CA SER A 681 7.37 0.40 -17.07
C SER A 681 8.70 0.98 -17.58
N TYR A 682 9.52 0.16 -18.25
CA TYR A 682 10.77 0.60 -18.88
C TYR A 682 10.52 1.57 -20.03
N PHE A 683 9.57 1.30 -20.92
CA PHE A 683 9.19 2.20 -21.99
C PHE A 683 8.82 3.59 -21.45
N VAL A 684 7.97 3.66 -20.41
CA VAL A 684 7.58 4.93 -19.78
C VAL A 684 8.77 5.62 -19.13
N LEU A 685 9.57 4.90 -18.32
CA LEU A 685 10.68 5.48 -17.60
C LEU A 685 11.80 5.98 -18.53
N PHE A 686 12.16 5.22 -19.56
CA PHE A 686 13.16 5.62 -20.55
C PHE A 686 12.63 6.71 -21.48
N SER A 687 11.35 6.71 -21.85
CA SER A 687 10.75 7.81 -22.61
C SER A 687 10.72 9.11 -21.80
N HIS A 688 10.40 9.03 -20.50
CA HIS A 688 10.48 10.17 -19.60
C HIS A 688 11.92 10.66 -19.42
N PHE A 689 12.89 9.75 -19.31
CA PHE A 689 14.32 10.08 -19.30
C PHE A 689 14.75 10.79 -20.60
N PHE A 690 14.33 10.27 -21.75
CA PHE A 690 14.61 10.84 -23.07
C PHE A 690 14.03 12.25 -23.19
N TYR A 691 12.76 12.42 -22.84
CA TYR A 691 12.09 13.72 -22.85
C TYR A 691 12.82 14.73 -21.95
N ARG A 692 13.11 14.33 -20.70
CA ARG A 692 13.75 15.21 -19.70
C ARG A 692 15.15 15.65 -20.12
N ASN A 693 15.95 14.76 -20.70
CA ASN A 693 17.37 15.04 -20.99
C ASN A 693 17.60 15.60 -22.40
N TYR A 694 16.70 15.34 -23.34
CA TYR A 694 16.93 15.70 -24.74
C TYR A 694 15.90 16.63 -25.35
N LEU A 695 14.62 16.57 -24.95
CA LEU A 695 13.53 17.32 -25.59
C LEU A 695 13.02 18.51 -24.76
N ARG A 696 13.12 18.44 -23.43
CA ARG A 696 12.60 19.50 -22.55
C ARG A 696 13.34 20.82 -22.82
N PRO A 697 12.62 21.92 -23.14
CA PRO A 697 13.24 23.23 -23.28
C PRO A 697 13.87 23.65 -21.95
N ASN A 698 15.14 24.06 -21.98
CA ASN A 698 15.80 24.65 -20.83
C ASN A 698 15.16 26.01 -20.53
N LEU A 699 14.19 26.06 -19.63
CA LEU A 699 13.58 27.32 -19.15
C LEU A 699 14.58 28.24 -18.41
N LYS A 700 15.83 27.82 -18.20
CA LYS A 700 16.87 28.60 -17.52
C LYS A 700 17.79 29.40 -18.46
N SER A 701 17.68 29.29 -19.78
CA SER A 701 18.53 30.06 -20.71
C SER A 701 17.91 31.37 -21.19
N ASN A 702 16.65 31.67 -20.85
CA ASN A 702 15.95 32.88 -21.32
C ASN A 702 15.83 34.00 -20.28
N GLU A 703 16.19 33.77 -19.00
CA GLU A 703 16.22 34.83 -17.97
C GLU A 703 17.59 35.54 -17.84
N LEU A 704 18.53 35.29 -18.75
CA LEU A 704 19.80 36.01 -18.86
C LEU A 704 19.95 36.79 -20.19
N LYS A 705 18.85 36.99 -20.92
CA LYS A 705 18.81 37.76 -22.18
C LYS A 705 17.56 38.65 -22.32
N THR A 706 17.18 39.30 -21.24
CA THR A 706 16.36 40.53 -21.17
C THR A 706 16.72 41.21 -19.88
#